data_AF-D1LX69-F1
#
_entry.id   AF-D1LX69-F1
#
_cell.length_a   1.000
_cell.length_b   1.000
_cell.length_c   1.000
_cell.angle_alpha   90.00
_cell.angle_beta   90.00
_cell.angle_gamma   90.00
#
_symmetry.space_group_name_H-M   'P 1'
#
loop_
_entity.id
_entity.type
_entity.pdbx_description
1 polymer ?
#
loop_
_entity_poly.entity_id
_entity_poly.type
_entity_poly.pdbx_seq_one_letter_code
_entity_poly.pdbx_strand_id
1 'polypeptide(L)'
;MSSTSLMEYSYSSESHGPGTTSFEKQVSRKSFQNLSTRSRKVLRQSYELGDTSPSVRALLEARIEELEEELEAERQARAKVEKQRSDLSRELEDLGDRLEEQGGATAAQIELNKKRETELAKIKRELEDTHLQHEATASQLRKRHQDSVSELSEQMDALQRVKSKIDKEKNLLKSEVDDLSVNIEMLQKAKGQAEKVNHQLNGQLSDANMRIDEHVRVINELNGQKGRLGQENNDLTRQLEESESLVSQLSKQKTLLNAQLEEAKRSLEDESRAKSSLHSQLHQAQNDIDNLREQLEEEAEGKSELQRHMAKMNSELQAMRAKFDGEAVQRAEELEESKKKLQLRLQEVEEALENALSKCSSMEKNKHRLQGEIEDMSIEVERANNAAMAMEKKQRTFDKQISEWKIKCDELSVELDSAQKEARSYSTEVYRLKGTYEETLESIEILRRENKNLQEEIGDLTDQLGEGGKNVHELEKARRKLEMEKEELTAALEEAEGQLEQEESKVLRIQLELTQVRQEIERRVADKEEEFEATRKNHQRAMESMQASLEAETKSKNDQLRLKKKLETDINELEIALDHASKNHAEAQKNVKKMQIQIKELLMQVEDEQRVRDEQRDQIQIAERRNAMLQNECEDCRNALEQADRLRRAAEAELGDASDRVNELTAQNNSLNSVKRKVEAEVQALQTELDEAFSEARNQEEKAKRAITDCSRLAEELRNEQDHAMHIDKIRKQLESQVKDLQMRLEEAEVMALKGGKKMVAKMEMRLHEVEKQLDEEQRRRADAEKNMRKNERRVREIQFAMEEDHKNIEQQKETIEKLMIKIKVHKRQIEEAEEQANINLGKYRKVQHELEEAEERADMAESSLNKLRARNRSQVSGSRTSTSNVKSAQS
;
A
#
# COMPACT_ATOMS: atom_id res chain seq x y z
N MET A 1 -57.84 29.08 -66.08
CA MET A 1 -58.03 27.71 -65.57
C MET A 1 -58.45 27.90 -64.13
N SER A 2 -59.69 27.78 -63.67
CA SER A 2 -60.79 26.83 -63.88
C SER A 2 -61.30 26.60 -62.45
N SER A 3 -62.48 27.14 -62.11
CA SER A 3 -63.73 26.35 -61.94
C SER A 3 -63.91 25.96 -60.46
N THR A 4 -65.06 26.05 -59.76
CA THR A 4 -66.46 26.17 -60.20
C THR A 4 -67.40 26.38 -58.98
N SER A 5 -68.56 27.03 -59.25
CA SER A 5 -69.95 26.71 -58.77
C SER A 5 -70.36 26.77 -57.29
N LEU A 6 -71.57 27.21 -56.88
CA LEU A 6 -72.89 27.47 -57.50
C LEU A 6 -73.77 28.28 -56.47
N MET A 7 -74.45 29.38 -56.86
CA MET A 7 -75.91 29.55 -57.17
C MET A 7 -76.90 29.40 -56.00
N GLU A 8 -78.07 30.05 -55.92
CA GLU A 8 -78.79 31.18 -56.57
C GLU A 8 -80.17 31.23 -55.87
N TYR A 9 -80.86 32.38 -55.82
CA TYR A 9 -82.12 32.61 -56.57
C TYR A 9 -82.66 34.03 -56.35
N SER A 10 -83.12 34.61 -57.46
CA SER A 10 -83.73 35.94 -57.63
C SER A 10 -85.20 35.82 -58.07
N TYR A 11 -85.81 36.98 -58.42
CA TYR A 11 -87.14 37.31 -59.02
C TYR A 11 -88.12 37.96 -58.02
N SER A 12 -88.81 39.08 -58.28
CA SER A 12 -89.32 39.75 -59.50
C SER A 12 -89.63 41.24 -59.16
N SER A 13 -89.22 42.26 -59.93
CA SER A 13 -89.80 42.89 -61.15
C SER A 13 -91.00 43.86 -60.96
N GLU A 14 -90.85 45.06 -61.55
CA GLU A 14 -91.88 46.00 -62.10
C GLU A 14 -92.75 46.83 -61.11
N SER A 15 -93.18 48.08 -61.34
CA SER A 15 -92.98 49.12 -62.38
C SER A 15 -93.88 50.37 -62.08
N HIS A 16 -93.66 51.49 -62.81
CA HIS A 16 -94.55 52.68 -63.04
C HIS A 16 -94.88 53.63 -61.85
N GLY A 17 -94.89 54.97 -61.94
CA GLY A 17 -94.81 55.96 -63.03
C GLY A 17 -95.16 57.38 -62.48
N PRO A 18 -94.99 58.48 -63.25
CA PRO A 18 -94.86 59.88 -62.78
C PRO A 18 -95.95 60.88 -63.26
N GLY A 19 -95.93 62.14 -62.81
CA GLY A 19 -96.60 63.32 -63.43
C GLY A 19 -96.78 64.50 -62.45
N THR A 20 -96.25 65.73 -62.59
CA THR A 20 -96.46 66.86 -63.54
C THR A 20 -97.91 67.32 -63.74
N THR A 21 -98.19 68.61 -63.48
CA THR A 21 -98.98 69.51 -64.37
C THR A 21 -98.84 70.99 -63.98
N SER A 22 -98.74 71.83 -65.02
CA SER A 22 -98.69 73.30 -65.08
C SER A 22 -99.91 73.80 -65.90
N PHE A 23 -100.36 75.04 -65.68
CA PHE A 23 -101.03 76.02 -66.60
C PHE A 23 -102.13 76.81 -65.83
N GLU A 24 -102.27 78.15 -65.77
CA GLU A 24 -102.19 79.35 -66.65
C GLU A 24 -103.60 80.01 -66.83
N LYS A 25 -103.71 81.30 -66.46
CA LYS A 25 -104.61 82.42 -66.87
C LYS A 25 -106.13 82.23 -67.14
N GLN A 26 -106.94 83.15 -66.58
CA GLN A 26 -107.91 83.94 -67.40
C GLN A 26 -108.45 85.23 -66.72
N VAL A 27 -108.63 86.26 -67.57
CA VAL A 27 -109.19 87.61 -67.35
C VAL A 27 -110.61 87.66 -67.96
N SER A 28 -111.60 88.33 -67.32
CA SER A 28 -112.43 89.38 -67.98
C SER A 28 -113.60 89.97 -67.15
N ARG A 29 -113.58 91.31 -67.08
CA ARG A 29 -114.66 92.32 -67.18
C ARG A 29 -116.15 91.92 -67.09
N LYS A 30 -116.90 92.71 -66.31
CA LYS A 30 -118.18 93.32 -66.75
C LYS A 30 -118.43 94.66 -66.06
N SER A 31 -119.06 95.55 -66.82
CA SER A 31 -119.15 97.00 -66.66
C SER A 31 -120.60 97.48 -66.58
N PHE A 32 -120.83 98.53 -65.78
CA PHE A 32 -121.72 99.70 -66.01
C PHE A 32 -123.27 99.61 -66.02
N GLN A 33 -123.87 100.73 -65.53
CA GLN A 33 -125.21 101.34 -65.75
C GLN A 33 -126.34 101.06 -64.72
N ASN A 34 -127.14 102.03 -64.21
CA ASN A 34 -127.48 103.40 -64.67
C ASN A 34 -128.03 104.35 -63.57
N LEU A 35 -127.87 105.65 -63.82
CA LEU A 35 -128.62 106.80 -63.29
C LEU A 35 -129.97 107.02 -64.03
N SER A 36 -130.83 107.81 -63.37
CA SER A 36 -132.11 108.47 -63.70
C SER A 36 -132.66 108.54 -65.15
N THR A 37 -133.98 108.38 -65.25
CA THR A 37 -134.85 108.90 -66.33
C THR A 37 -135.62 110.11 -65.81
N ARG A 38 -135.36 111.32 -66.34
CA ARG A 38 -136.14 111.89 -67.44
C ARG A 38 -137.64 111.92 -67.09
N SER A 39 -138.17 113.07 -66.71
CA SER A 39 -138.67 114.04 -67.69
C SER A 39 -139.46 113.37 -68.82
N ARG A 40 -140.42 112.50 -68.44
CA ARG A 40 -141.55 112.16 -69.30
C ARG A 40 -142.77 112.91 -68.80
N LYS A 41 -142.86 114.13 -69.33
CA LYS A 41 -144.09 114.92 -69.58
C LYS A 41 -144.74 115.62 -68.39
N VAL A 42 -144.34 116.87 -68.26
CA VAL A 42 -145.30 117.98 -68.40
C VAL A 42 -145.64 118.14 -69.90
N LEU A 43 -146.91 118.48 -70.20
CA LEU A 43 -147.43 119.08 -71.46
C LEU A 43 -147.81 118.19 -72.68
N ARG A 44 -149.09 117.81 -72.71
CA ARG A 44 -150.13 118.06 -73.76
C ARG A 44 -151.45 117.87 -73.01
N GLN A 45 -152.37 118.81 -72.85
CA GLN A 45 -152.97 119.69 -73.84
C GLN A 45 -153.48 120.98 -73.18
N SER A 46 -153.17 122.08 -73.85
CA SER A 46 -154.01 123.27 -73.93
C SER A 46 -155.31 122.97 -74.68
N TYR A 47 -156.38 123.63 -74.22
CA TYR A 47 -157.47 124.29 -74.95
C TYR A 47 -158.84 123.87 -74.44
N GLU A 48 -159.43 124.73 -73.61
CA GLU A 48 -160.80 125.25 -73.80
C GLU A 48 -161.06 126.40 -72.80
N LEU A 49 -161.34 127.59 -73.36
CA LEU A 49 -162.19 128.68 -72.85
C LEU A 49 -161.73 129.38 -71.54
N GLY A 50 -161.54 130.69 -71.43
CA GLY A 50 -161.98 131.84 -72.21
C GLY A 50 -162.13 133.01 -71.22
N ASP A 51 -161.56 134.17 -71.56
CA ASP A 51 -161.86 135.54 -71.13
C ASP A 51 -161.98 135.91 -69.63
N THR A 52 -160.89 136.47 -69.07
CA THR A 52 -160.72 137.91 -68.71
C THR A 52 -159.78 138.15 -67.50
N SER A 53 -158.75 138.98 -67.71
CA SER A 53 -157.97 139.78 -66.73
C SER A 53 -156.87 139.07 -65.88
N PRO A 54 -155.96 139.82 -65.22
CA PRO A 54 -154.69 140.37 -65.68
C PRO A 54 -153.47 139.49 -65.29
N SER A 55 -152.68 139.15 -66.31
CA SER A 55 -151.50 138.28 -66.29
C SER A 55 -150.18 139.10 -66.32
N VAL A 56 -149.07 138.44 -65.97
CA VAL A 56 -147.68 138.61 -66.49
C VAL A 56 -146.59 138.82 -65.42
N ARG A 57 -146.83 139.46 -64.26
CA ARG A 57 -145.73 139.76 -63.31
C ARG A 57 -145.29 138.61 -62.40
N ALA A 58 -146.22 137.76 -61.94
CA ALA A 58 -145.92 136.69 -60.98
C ALA A 58 -145.21 135.46 -61.58
N LEU A 59 -145.13 135.35 -62.92
CA LEU A 59 -144.54 134.18 -63.59
C LEU A 59 -143.03 134.29 -63.86
N LEU A 60 -142.45 135.49 -63.72
CA LEU A 60 -141.00 135.69 -63.92
C LEU A 60 -140.20 135.54 -62.61
N GLU A 61 -140.80 135.82 -61.45
CA GLU A 61 -140.13 135.66 -60.14
C GLU A 61 -139.98 134.18 -59.75
N ALA A 62 -140.97 133.34 -60.02
CA ALA A 62 -140.90 131.90 -59.73
C ALA A 62 -139.84 131.14 -60.58
N ARG A 63 -139.42 131.70 -61.73
CA ARG A 63 -138.44 131.05 -62.62
C ARG A 63 -136.98 131.36 -62.25
N ILE A 64 -136.73 132.43 -61.50
CA ILE A 64 -135.39 132.79 -61.03
C ILE A 64 -135.02 131.94 -59.81
N GLU A 65 -135.98 131.71 -58.90
CA GLU A 65 -135.78 130.93 -57.67
C GLU A 65 -135.43 129.45 -57.98
N GLU A 66 -136.05 128.83 -59.00
CA GLU A 66 -135.68 127.47 -59.45
C GLU A 66 -134.25 127.37 -59.99
N LEU A 67 -133.74 128.40 -60.68
CA LEU A 67 -132.38 128.36 -61.25
C LEU A 67 -131.29 128.59 -60.20
N GLU A 68 -131.61 129.27 -59.10
CA GLU A 68 -130.70 129.43 -57.96
C GLU A 68 -130.57 128.13 -57.14
N GLU A 69 -131.66 127.37 -56.97
CA GLU A 69 -131.60 126.06 -56.31
C GLU A 69 -130.80 125.01 -57.11
N GLU A 70 -130.87 125.00 -58.44
CA GLU A 70 -130.09 124.06 -59.26
C GLU A 70 -128.57 124.35 -59.22
N LEU A 71 -128.15 125.61 -59.14
CA LEU A 71 -126.74 125.97 -59.06
C LEU A 71 -126.10 125.58 -57.71
N GLU A 72 -126.87 125.68 -56.62
CA GLU A 72 -126.39 125.32 -55.28
C GLU A 72 -126.25 123.79 -55.12
N ALA A 73 -127.13 123.01 -55.76
CA ALA A 73 -127.03 121.56 -55.80
C ALA A 73 -125.78 121.07 -56.56
N GLU A 74 -125.44 121.69 -57.69
CA GLU A 74 -124.25 121.35 -58.49
C GLU A 74 -122.94 121.64 -57.72
N ARG A 75 -122.90 122.73 -56.95
CA ARG A 75 -121.74 123.07 -56.09
C ARG A 75 -121.49 122.03 -55.00
N GLN A 76 -122.55 121.53 -54.35
CA GLN A 76 -122.42 120.49 -53.32
C GLN A 76 -121.97 119.14 -53.90
N ALA A 77 -122.40 118.79 -55.11
CA ALA A 77 -121.98 117.56 -55.77
C ALA A 77 -120.47 117.57 -56.10
N ARG A 78 -119.95 118.70 -56.60
CA ARG A 78 -118.53 118.85 -56.93
C ARG A 78 -117.61 118.72 -55.70
N ALA A 79 -117.99 119.33 -54.58
CA ALA A 79 -117.24 119.23 -53.33
C ALA A 79 -117.12 117.79 -52.80
N LYS A 80 -118.15 116.95 -53.01
CA LYS A 80 -118.10 115.52 -52.62
C LYS A 80 -117.13 114.70 -53.48
N VAL A 81 -117.07 114.96 -54.78
CA VAL A 81 -116.17 114.24 -55.69
C VAL A 81 -114.71 114.59 -55.44
N GLU A 82 -114.41 115.87 -55.17
CA GLU A 82 -113.04 116.31 -54.85
C GLU A 82 -112.52 115.64 -53.56
N LYS A 83 -113.39 115.46 -52.55
CA LYS A 83 -113.03 114.76 -51.30
C LYS A 83 -112.75 113.27 -51.51
N GLN A 84 -113.59 112.57 -52.27
CA GLN A 84 -113.36 111.14 -52.57
C GLN A 84 -112.07 110.90 -53.35
N ARG A 85 -111.69 111.83 -54.23
CA ARG A 85 -110.44 111.72 -54.99
C ARG A 85 -109.21 111.91 -54.10
N SER A 86 -109.27 112.81 -53.13
CA SER A 86 -108.22 112.99 -52.12
C SER A 86 -108.05 111.74 -51.24
N ASP A 87 -109.16 111.15 -50.80
CA ASP A 87 -109.14 109.97 -49.92
C ASP A 87 -108.53 108.75 -50.65
N LEU A 88 -108.91 108.51 -51.91
CA LEU A 88 -108.35 107.41 -52.71
C LEU A 88 -106.86 107.57 -53.04
N SER A 89 -106.37 108.81 -53.19
CA SER A 89 -104.95 109.06 -53.45
C SER A 89 -104.09 108.72 -52.24
N ARG A 90 -104.62 108.94 -51.03
CA ARG A 90 -103.95 108.63 -49.77
C ARG A 90 -103.93 107.12 -49.48
N GLU A 91 -105.00 106.41 -49.81
CA GLU A 91 -105.04 104.95 -49.70
C GLU A 91 -104.02 104.25 -50.63
N LEU A 92 -103.74 104.83 -51.81
CA LEU A 92 -102.71 104.31 -52.71
C LEU A 92 -101.29 104.51 -52.18
N GLU A 93 -101.02 105.62 -51.49
CA GLU A 93 -99.73 105.89 -50.85
C GLU A 93 -99.49 104.94 -49.66
N ASP A 94 -100.50 104.75 -48.80
CA ASP A 94 -100.45 103.80 -47.67
C ASP A 94 -100.25 102.33 -48.13
N LEU A 95 -100.79 101.95 -49.28
CA LEU A 95 -100.56 100.62 -49.87
C LEU A 95 -99.16 100.47 -50.47
N GLY A 96 -98.57 101.55 -50.98
CA GLY A 96 -97.20 101.58 -51.46
C GLY A 96 -96.19 101.34 -50.33
N ASP A 97 -96.35 102.06 -49.22
CA ASP A 97 -95.48 101.95 -48.04
C ASP A 97 -95.53 100.53 -47.43
N ARG A 98 -96.72 99.92 -47.36
CA ARG A 98 -96.86 98.53 -46.89
C ARG A 98 -96.18 97.51 -47.80
N LEU A 99 -96.11 97.77 -49.10
CA LEU A 99 -95.45 96.86 -50.03
C LEU A 99 -93.93 96.92 -49.90
N GLU A 100 -93.35 98.11 -49.70
CA GLU A 100 -91.92 98.27 -49.44
C GLU A 100 -91.51 97.63 -48.10
N GLU A 101 -92.31 97.78 -47.05
CA GLU A 101 -92.03 97.16 -45.75
C GLU A 101 -92.04 95.62 -45.82
N GLN A 102 -92.99 95.03 -46.55
CA GLN A 102 -93.03 93.58 -46.80
C GLN A 102 -91.86 93.11 -47.69
N GLY A 103 -91.42 93.94 -48.64
CA GLY A 103 -90.22 93.70 -49.44
C GLY A 103 -88.95 93.63 -48.57
N GLY A 104 -88.80 94.56 -47.62
CA GLY A 104 -87.69 94.58 -46.65
C GLY A 104 -87.66 93.37 -45.73
N ALA A 105 -88.82 92.96 -45.18
CA ALA A 105 -88.92 91.76 -44.34
C ALA A 105 -88.52 90.47 -45.07
N THR A 106 -88.88 90.36 -46.35
CA THR A 106 -88.55 89.19 -47.18
C THR A 106 -87.04 89.11 -47.46
N ALA A 107 -86.37 90.25 -47.70
CA ALA A 107 -84.93 90.30 -47.92
C ALA A 107 -84.13 89.88 -46.67
N ALA A 108 -84.52 90.35 -45.48
CA ALA A 108 -83.90 89.96 -44.22
C ALA A 108 -84.01 88.45 -43.94
N GLN A 109 -85.16 87.84 -44.26
CA GLN A 109 -85.37 86.41 -44.10
C GLN A 109 -84.45 85.56 -45.01
N ILE A 110 -84.21 86.03 -46.25
CA ILE A 110 -83.30 85.36 -47.20
C ILE A 110 -81.85 85.42 -46.71
N GLU A 111 -81.39 86.56 -46.18
CA GLU A 111 -80.04 86.66 -45.60
C GLU A 111 -79.86 85.75 -44.38
N LEU A 112 -80.88 85.66 -43.52
CA LEU A 112 -80.83 84.82 -42.33
C LEU A 112 -80.78 83.32 -42.68
N ASN A 113 -81.51 82.90 -43.71
CA ASN A 113 -81.41 81.55 -44.24
C ASN A 113 -80.04 81.25 -44.85
N LYS A 114 -79.44 82.18 -45.62
CA LYS A 114 -78.07 82.01 -46.13
C LYS A 114 -77.04 81.85 -45.02
N LYS A 115 -77.14 82.65 -43.95
CA LYS A 115 -76.24 82.49 -42.79
C LYS A 115 -76.38 81.12 -42.13
N ARG A 116 -77.61 80.65 -41.92
CA ARG A 116 -77.86 79.30 -41.39
C ARG A 116 -77.29 78.20 -42.28
N GLU A 117 -77.44 78.31 -43.60
CA GLU A 117 -76.86 77.34 -44.54
C GLU A 117 -75.33 77.33 -44.48
N THR A 118 -74.69 78.51 -44.38
CA THR A 118 -73.23 78.59 -44.24
C THR A 118 -72.71 78.02 -42.92
N GLU A 119 -73.42 78.25 -41.82
CA GLU A 119 -73.07 77.68 -40.50
C GLU A 119 -73.26 76.16 -40.49
N LEU A 120 -74.33 75.66 -41.08
CA LEU A 120 -74.56 74.21 -41.23
C LEU A 120 -73.46 73.53 -42.05
N ALA A 121 -73.02 74.15 -43.15
CA ALA A 121 -71.93 73.62 -43.97
C ALA A 121 -70.60 73.60 -43.18
N LYS A 122 -70.34 74.63 -42.38
CA LYS A 122 -69.14 74.71 -41.54
C LYS A 122 -69.13 73.64 -40.46
N ILE A 123 -70.22 73.48 -39.71
CA ILE A 123 -70.34 72.47 -38.64
C ILE A 123 -70.20 71.05 -39.19
N LYS A 124 -70.78 70.76 -40.37
CA LYS A 124 -70.61 69.44 -41.01
C LYS A 124 -69.15 69.14 -41.34
N ARG A 125 -68.42 70.13 -41.84
CA ARG A 125 -67.00 69.98 -42.18
C ARG A 125 -66.14 69.79 -40.93
N GLU A 126 -66.40 70.56 -39.87
CA GLU A 126 -65.72 70.38 -38.58
C GLU A 126 -66.03 69.00 -37.95
N LEU A 127 -67.25 68.49 -38.13
CA LEU A 127 -67.62 67.14 -37.69
C LEU A 127 -66.90 66.04 -38.49
N GLU A 128 -66.77 66.19 -39.81
CA GLU A 128 -66.03 65.26 -40.66
C GLU A 128 -64.52 65.27 -40.34
N ASP A 129 -63.93 66.45 -40.14
CA ASP A 129 -62.51 66.60 -39.80
C ASP A 129 -62.20 65.99 -38.42
N THR A 130 -63.05 66.24 -37.42
CA THR A 130 -62.90 65.62 -36.09
C THR A 130 -63.10 64.11 -36.13
N HIS A 131 -64.05 63.61 -36.93
CA HIS A 131 -64.25 62.17 -37.10
C HIS A 131 -63.02 61.48 -37.73
N LEU A 132 -62.48 62.06 -38.81
CA LEU A 132 -61.25 61.58 -39.46
C LEU A 132 -60.05 61.59 -38.50
N GLN A 133 -59.92 62.64 -37.68
CA GLN A 133 -58.85 62.74 -36.71
C GLN A 133 -58.97 61.70 -35.59
N HIS A 134 -60.20 61.44 -35.11
CA HIS A 134 -60.46 60.37 -34.16
C HIS A 134 -60.18 58.98 -34.75
N GLU A 135 -60.57 58.72 -35.99
CA GLU A 135 -60.34 57.45 -36.67
C GLU A 135 -58.83 57.20 -36.91
N ALA A 136 -58.09 58.23 -37.32
CA ALA A 136 -56.64 58.17 -37.46
C ALA A 136 -55.95 57.86 -36.11
N THR A 137 -56.38 58.52 -35.04
CA THR A 137 -55.81 58.30 -33.69
C THR A 137 -56.12 56.89 -33.18
N ALA A 138 -57.35 56.42 -33.39
CA ALA A 138 -57.75 55.05 -33.01
C ALA A 138 -56.98 53.99 -33.80
N SER A 139 -56.76 54.20 -35.11
CA SER A 139 -55.95 53.32 -35.95
C SER A 139 -54.49 53.26 -35.48
N GLN A 140 -53.90 54.42 -35.15
CA GLN A 140 -52.54 54.47 -34.63
C GLN A 140 -52.38 53.78 -33.28
N LEU A 141 -53.35 53.93 -32.38
CA LEU A 141 -53.38 53.23 -31.08
C LEU A 141 -53.52 51.72 -31.25
N ARG A 142 -54.41 51.26 -32.13
CA ARG A 142 -54.56 49.83 -32.46
C ARG A 142 -53.26 49.25 -33.01
N LYS A 143 -52.59 49.98 -33.91
CA LYS A 143 -51.31 49.55 -34.48
C LYS A 143 -50.23 49.44 -33.40
N ARG A 144 -50.06 50.46 -32.55
CA ARG A 144 -49.11 50.40 -31.43
C ARG A 144 -49.39 49.24 -30.48
N HIS A 145 -50.67 49.01 -30.15
CA HIS A 145 -51.03 47.90 -29.28
C HIS A 145 -50.74 46.55 -29.93
N GLN A 146 -51.02 46.40 -31.22
CA GLN A 146 -50.69 45.20 -31.99
C GLN A 146 -49.17 44.95 -32.05
N ASP A 147 -48.38 46.00 -32.29
CA ASP A 147 -46.92 45.92 -32.32
C ASP A 147 -46.37 45.50 -30.95
N SER A 148 -46.86 46.08 -29.84
CA SER A 148 -46.48 45.67 -28.48
C SER A 148 -46.89 44.25 -28.13
N VAL A 149 -48.08 43.81 -28.56
CA VAL A 149 -48.53 42.41 -28.36
C VAL A 149 -47.64 41.45 -29.16
N SER A 150 -47.23 41.81 -30.37
CA SER A 150 -46.29 41.01 -31.17
C SER A 150 -44.93 40.91 -30.49
N GLU A 151 -44.38 42.03 -30.02
CA GLU A 151 -43.08 42.07 -29.34
C GLU A 151 -43.09 41.23 -28.04
N LEU A 152 -44.14 41.35 -27.22
CA LEU A 152 -44.30 40.53 -26.02
C LEU A 152 -44.46 39.03 -26.36
N SER A 153 -45.13 38.70 -27.46
CA SER A 153 -45.27 37.32 -27.92
C SER A 153 -43.93 36.74 -28.37
N GLU A 154 -43.12 37.51 -29.10
CA GLU A 154 -41.77 37.11 -29.50
C GLU A 154 -40.83 36.93 -28.30
N GLN A 155 -40.90 37.83 -27.31
CA GLN A 155 -40.15 37.71 -26.06
C GLN A 155 -40.56 36.46 -25.28
N MET A 156 -41.86 36.14 -25.22
CA MET A 156 -42.37 34.94 -24.58
C MET A 156 -41.84 33.67 -25.26
N ASP A 157 -41.87 33.63 -26.60
CA ASP A 157 -41.32 32.51 -27.36
C ASP A 157 -39.81 32.34 -27.17
N ALA A 158 -39.06 33.45 -27.11
CA ALA A 158 -37.63 33.44 -26.83
C ALA A 158 -37.33 32.88 -25.44
N LEU A 159 -38.05 33.34 -24.42
CA LEU A 159 -37.92 32.84 -23.05
C LEU A 159 -38.31 31.35 -22.95
N GLN A 160 -39.33 30.91 -23.69
CA GLN A 160 -39.74 29.52 -23.70
C GLN A 160 -38.68 28.60 -24.33
N ARG A 161 -37.97 29.06 -25.37
CA ARG A 161 -36.82 28.34 -25.93
C ARG A 161 -35.66 28.27 -24.94
N VAL A 162 -35.31 29.38 -24.28
CA VAL A 162 -34.24 29.42 -23.27
C VAL A 162 -34.57 28.48 -22.11
N LYS A 163 -35.80 28.51 -21.60
CA LYS A 163 -36.29 27.59 -20.57
C LYS A 163 -36.12 26.13 -21.00
N SER A 164 -36.55 25.78 -22.21
CA SER A 164 -36.42 24.41 -22.73
C SER A 164 -34.95 23.94 -22.84
N LYS A 165 -34.03 24.87 -23.11
CA LYS A 165 -32.59 24.59 -23.16
C LYS A 165 -32.03 24.35 -21.76
N ILE A 166 -32.36 25.22 -20.81
CA ILE A 166 -31.96 25.09 -19.40
C ILE A 166 -32.53 23.80 -18.79
N ASP A 167 -33.78 23.45 -19.08
CA ASP A 167 -34.38 22.20 -18.59
C ASP A 167 -33.63 20.95 -19.13
N LYS A 168 -33.15 20.99 -20.38
CA LYS A 168 -32.31 19.92 -20.94
C LYS A 168 -30.94 19.87 -20.29
N GLU A 169 -30.26 21.01 -20.13
CA GLU A 169 -28.95 21.10 -19.47
C GLU A 169 -29.04 20.63 -18.01
N LYS A 170 -30.09 21.03 -17.29
CA LYS A 170 -30.38 20.56 -15.93
C LYS A 170 -30.54 19.04 -15.86
N ASN A 171 -31.26 18.44 -16.79
CA ASN A 171 -31.45 16.99 -16.81
C ASN A 171 -30.15 16.24 -17.15
N LEU A 172 -29.32 16.81 -18.02
CA LEU A 172 -27.98 16.29 -18.34
C LEU A 172 -27.07 16.32 -17.11
N LEU A 173 -26.97 17.48 -16.45
CA LEU A 173 -26.19 17.62 -15.21
C LEU A 173 -26.70 16.69 -14.11
N LYS A 174 -28.03 16.49 -14.01
CA LYS A 174 -28.60 15.54 -13.06
C LYS A 174 -28.17 14.10 -13.36
N SER A 175 -28.17 13.68 -14.63
CA SER A 175 -27.67 12.37 -15.04
C SER A 175 -26.19 12.21 -14.73
N GLU A 176 -25.37 13.23 -14.98
CA GLU A 176 -23.94 13.20 -14.67
C GLU A 176 -23.68 13.10 -13.15
N VAL A 177 -24.48 13.78 -12.34
CA VAL A 177 -24.41 13.67 -10.87
C VAL A 177 -24.78 12.26 -10.40
N ASP A 178 -25.82 11.65 -10.99
CA ASP A 178 -26.22 10.29 -10.67
C ASP A 178 -25.12 9.28 -11.07
N ASP A 179 -24.52 9.43 -12.26
CA ASP A 179 -23.42 8.58 -12.73
C ASP A 179 -22.15 8.73 -11.88
N LEU A 180 -21.80 9.97 -11.50
CA LEU A 180 -20.67 10.23 -10.59
C LEU A 180 -20.92 9.66 -9.19
N SER A 181 -22.17 9.70 -8.71
CA SER A 181 -22.54 9.11 -7.41
C SER A 181 -22.36 7.59 -7.43
N VAL A 182 -22.79 6.92 -8.49
CA VAL A 182 -22.57 5.47 -8.69
C VAL A 182 -21.07 5.15 -8.78
N ASN A 183 -20.28 5.98 -9.46
CA ASN A 183 -18.81 5.82 -9.49
C ASN A 183 -18.17 5.98 -8.11
N ILE A 184 -18.62 6.95 -7.30
CA ILE A 184 -18.15 7.14 -5.92
C ILE A 184 -18.46 5.91 -5.06
N GLU A 185 -19.67 5.34 -5.17
CA GLU A 185 -20.04 4.11 -4.45
C GLU A 185 -19.17 2.91 -4.87
N MET A 186 -18.91 2.75 -6.17
CA MET A 186 -18.01 1.71 -6.68
C MET A 186 -16.58 1.91 -6.16
N LEU A 187 -16.06 3.14 -6.16
CA LEU A 187 -14.74 3.47 -5.62
C LEU A 187 -14.65 3.27 -4.11
N GLN A 188 -15.70 3.60 -3.35
CA GLN A 188 -15.76 3.33 -1.92
C GLN A 188 -15.75 1.82 -1.64
N LYS A 189 -16.46 1.02 -2.44
CA LYS A 189 -16.47 -0.44 -2.32
C LYS A 189 -15.10 -1.05 -2.67
N ALA A 190 -14.46 -0.55 -3.73
CA ALA A 190 -13.09 -0.95 -4.10
C ALA A 190 -12.07 -0.55 -3.03
N LYS A 191 -12.19 0.66 -2.47
CA LYS A 191 -11.38 1.13 -1.34
C LYS A 191 -11.55 0.23 -0.13
N GLY A 192 -12.77 -0.12 0.25
CA GLY A 192 -13.02 -1.03 1.38
C GLY A 192 -12.47 -2.44 1.16
N GLN A 193 -12.44 -2.93 -0.08
CA GLN A 193 -11.77 -4.19 -0.42
C GLN A 193 -10.25 -4.07 -0.32
N ALA A 194 -9.67 -2.97 -0.83
CA ALA A 194 -8.24 -2.70 -0.73
C ALA A 194 -7.80 -2.55 0.74
N GLU A 195 -8.57 -1.87 1.58
CA GLU A 195 -8.33 -1.73 3.02
C GLU A 195 -8.36 -3.09 3.73
N LYS A 196 -9.31 -3.98 3.39
CA LYS A 196 -9.35 -5.35 3.93
C LYS A 196 -8.10 -6.16 3.55
N VAL A 197 -7.68 -6.09 2.29
CA VAL A 197 -6.46 -6.77 1.84
C VAL A 197 -5.23 -6.19 2.53
N ASN A 198 -5.16 -4.87 2.70
CA ASN A 198 -4.06 -4.21 3.41
C ASN A 198 -4.04 -4.61 4.89
N HIS A 199 -5.19 -4.71 5.55
CA HIS A 199 -5.30 -5.23 6.92
C HIS A 199 -4.84 -6.69 7.02
N GLN A 200 -5.19 -7.52 6.04
CA GLN A 200 -4.77 -8.92 5.99
C GLN A 200 -3.25 -9.05 5.76
N LEU A 201 -2.67 -8.23 4.89
CA LEU A 201 -1.23 -8.17 4.66
C LEU A 201 -0.48 -7.64 5.89
N ASN A 202 -1.01 -6.64 6.59
CA ASN A 202 -0.44 -6.15 7.85
C ASN A 202 -0.52 -7.22 8.95
N GLY A 203 -1.59 -8.01 8.99
CA GLY A 203 -1.69 -9.20 9.86
C GLY A 203 -0.60 -10.22 9.54
N GLN A 204 -0.40 -10.56 8.26
CA GLN A 204 0.66 -11.48 7.83
C GLN A 204 2.07 -10.93 8.13
N LEU A 205 2.29 -9.63 7.99
CA LEU A 205 3.54 -8.97 8.35
C LEU A 205 3.78 -9.02 9.86
N SER A 206 2.74 -8.77 10.66
CA SER A 206 2.80 -8.90 12.12
C SER A 206 3.11 -10.33 12.54
N ASP A 207 2.45 -11.32 11.95
CA ASP A 207 2.71 -12.75 12.21
C ASP A 207 4.15 -13.13 11.81
N ALA A 208 4.65 -12.60 10.70
CA ALA A 208 6.03 -12.82 10.27
C ALA A 208 7.04 -12.18 11.25
N ASN A 209 6.77 -10.98 11.74
CA ASN A 209 7.60 -10.31 12.75
C ASN A 209 7.59 -11.07 14.07
N MET A 210 6.43 -11.54 14.54
CA MET A 210 6.34 -12.38 15.74
C MET A 210 7.14 -13.68 15.58
N ARG A 211 7.13 -14.30 14.39
CA ARG A 211 7.99 -15.47 14.11
C ARG A 211 9.47 -15.13 14.11
N ILE A 212 9.86 -13.96 13.61
CA ILE A 212 11.26 -13.50 13.64
C ILE A 212 11.69 -13.29 15.09
N ASP A 213 10.89 -12.62 15.91
CA ASP A 213 11.18 -12.39 17.33
C ASP A 213 11.29 -13.71 18.10
N GLU A 214 10.41 -14.68 17.80
CA GLU A 214 10.47 -16.02 18.39
C GLU A 214 11.74 -16.77 17.96
N HIS A 215 12.14 -16.69 16.68
CA HIS A 215 13.40 -17.25 16.21
C HIS A 215 14.62 -16.60 16.88
N VAL A 216 14.60 -15.28 17.09
CA VAL A 216 15.65 -14.57 17.84
C VAL A 216 15.69 -15.07 19.29
N ARG A 217 14.53 -15.29 19.92
CA ARG A 217 14.43 -15.81 21.29
C ARG A 217 15.01 -17.23 21.40
N VAL A 218 14.65 -18.11 20.48
CA VAL A 218 15.19 -19.48 20.39
C VAL A 218 16.70 -19.47 20.14
N ILE A 219 17.20 -18.59 19.27
CA ILE A 219 18.65 -18.43 19.03
C ILE A 219 19.37 -18.02 20.32
N ASN A 220 18.81 -17.09 21.09
CA ASN A 220 19.38 -16.67 22.37
C ASN A 220 19.37 -17.79 23.41
N GLU A 221 18.29 -18.59 23.47
CA GLU A 221 18.20 -19.74 24.36
C GLU A 221 19.20 -20.85 23.98
N LEU A 222 19.34 -21.15 22.69
CA LEU A 222 20.33 -22.10 22.17
C LEU A 222 21.76 -21.62 22.42
N ASN A 223 22.03 -20.33 22.29
CA ASN A 223 23.33 -19.76 22.65
C ASN A 223 23.60 -19.87 24.16
N GLY A 224 22.57 -19.68 25.00
CA GLY A 224 22.65 -19.91 26.45
C GLY A 224 22.94 -21.37 26.80
N GLN A 225 22.24 -22.32 26.16
CA GLN A 225 22.51 -23.76 26.33
C GLN A 225 23.91 -24.14 25.87
N LYS A 226 24.35 -23.63 24.70
CA LYS A 226 25.71 -23.82 24.20
C LYS A 226 26.76 -23.29 25.18
N GLY A 227 26.49 -22.16 25.84
CA GLY A 227 27.32 -21.62 26.91
C GLY A 227 27.44 -22.58 28.10
N ARG A 228 26.32 -23.09 28.59
CA ARG A 228 26.30 -24.07 29.71
C ARG A 228 27.02 -25.37 29.36
N LEU A 229 26.71 -25.95 28.20
CA LEU A 229 27.38 -27.16 27.72
C LEU A 229 28.89 -26.94 27.52
N GLY A 230 29.30 -25.75 27.06
CA GLY A 230 30.71 -25.40 26.99
C GLY A 230 31.39 -25.33 28.37
N GLN A 231 30.66 -24.87 29.39
CA GLN A 231 31.14 -24.78 30.76
C GLN A 231 31.22 -26.18 31.42
N GLU A 232 30.19 -27.01 31.25
CA GLU A 232 30.19 -28.42 31.66
C GLU A 232 31.33 -29.21 31.00
N ASN A 233 31.59 -28.97 29.71
CA ASN A 233 32.69 -29.63 29.00
C ASN A 233 34.06 -29.19 29.53
N ASN A 234 34.23 -27.92 29.91
CA ASN A 234 35.45 -27.45 30.56
C ASN A 234 35.62 -28.07 31.96
N ASP A 235 34.55 -28.20 32.73
CA ASP A 235 34.57 -28.82 34.05
C ASP A 235 34.89 -30.33 33.96
N LEU A 236 34.30 -31.03 32.99
CA LEU A 236 34.62 -32.44 32.71
C LEU A 236 36.07 -32.61 32.23
N THR A 237 36.58 -31.70 31.40
CA THR A 237 37.98 -31.71 30.96
C THR A 237 38.91 -31.52 32.16
N ARG A 238 38.58 -30.61 33.08
CA ARG A 238 39.35 -30.41 34.32
C ARG A 238 39.30 -31.63 35.24
N GLN A 239 38.15 -32.28 35.39
CA GLN A 239 38.04 -33.54 36.15
C GLN A 239 38.85 -34.68 35.52
N LEU A 240 38.91 -34.72 34.19
CA LEU A 240 39.75 -35.67 33.46
C LEU A 240 41.24 -35.41 33.72
N GLU A 241 41.70 -34.16 33.61
CA GLU A 241 43.08 -33.76 33.92
C GLU A 241 43.48 -34.09 35.37
N GLU A 242 42.58 -33.83 36.34
CA GLU A 242 42.78 -34.18 37.74
C GLU A 242 42.88 -35.70 37.94
N SER A 243 42.04 -36.47 37.25
CA SER A 243 42.07 -37.95 37.29
C SER A 243 43.32 -38.52 36.64
N GLU A 244 43.76 -37.99 35.49
CA GLU A 244 45.00 -38.37 34.81
C GLU A 244 46.24 -38.05 35.66
N SER A 245 46.25 -36.91 36.33
CA SER A 245 47.27 -36.55 37.31
C SER A 245 47.31 -37.55 38.47
N LEU A 246 46.14 -37.95 39.00
CA LEU A 246 46.05 -38.94 40.08
C LEU A 246 46.55 -40.32 39.62
N VAL A 247 46.19 -40.76 38.42
CA VAL A 247 46.67 -42.01 37.81
C VAL A 247 48.19 -41.96 37.62
N SER A 248 48.74 -40.83 37.17
CA SER A 248 50.19 -40.63 37.04
C SER A 248 50.91 -40.72 38.40
N GLN A 249 50.35 -40.13 39.45
CA GLN A 249 50.88 -40.23 40.82
C GLN A 249 50.83 -41.67 41.36
N LEU A 250 49.70 -42.35 41.20
CA LEU A 250 49.53 -43.75 41.62
C LEU A 250 50.44 -44.69 40.82
N SER A 251 50.66 -44.43 39.54
CA SER A 251 51.61 -45.18 38.71
C SER A 251 53.05 -45.02 39.20
N LYS A 252 53.45 -43.79 39.57
CA LYS A 252 54.76 -43.52 40.19
C LYS A 252 54.91 -44.23 41.53
N GLN A 253 53.90 -44.17 42.41
CA GLN A 253 53.90 -44.88 43.69
C GLN A 253 53.97 -46.40 43.50
N LYS A 254 53.22 -46.96 42.55
CA LYS A 254 53.29 -48.39 42.21
C LYS A 254 54.70 -48.80 41.78
N THR A 255 55.35 -47.97 40.96
CA THR A 255 56.72 -48.23 40.48
C THR A 255 57.72 -48.18 41.64
N LEU A 256 57.57 -47.23 42.56
CA LEU A 256 58.39 -47.11 43.77
C LEU A 256 58.19 -48.30 44.72
N LEU A 257 56.94 -48.71 44.97
CA LEU A 257 56.63 -49.87 45.81
C LEU A 257 57.13 -51.17 45.20
N ASN A 258 57.06 -51.32 43.87
CA ASN A 258 57.68 -52.45 43.18
C ASN A 258 59.20 -52.47 43.34
N ALA A 259 59.86 -51.31 43.25
CA ALA A 259 61.30 -51.23 43.48
C ALA A 259 61.67 -51.63 44.92
N GLN A 260 60.91 -51.17 45.92
CA GLN A 260 61.07 -51.56 47.32
C GLN A 260 60.81 -53.05 47.56
N LEU A 261 59.83 -53.63 46.87
CA LEU A 261 59.54 -55.07 46.93
C LEU A 261 60.70 -55.89 46.36
N GLU A 262 61.26 -55.48 45.22
CA GLU A 262 62.41 -56.15 44.60
C GLU A 262 63.69 -56.01 45.46
N GLU A 263 63.88 -54.87 46.12
CA GLU A 263 64.97 -54.67 47.08
C GLU A 263 64.81 -55.56 48.32
N ALA A 264 63.60 -55.68 48.87
CA ALA A 264 63.30 -56.58 49.97
C ALA A 264 63.48 -58.07 49.59
N LYS A 265 63.11 -58.46 48.37
CA LYS A 265 63.37 -59.80 47.85
C LYS A 265 64.86 -60.08 47.73
N ARG A 266 65.65 -59.14 47.20
CA ARG A 266 67.12 -59.27 47.14
C ARG A 266 67.73 -59.42 48.53
N SER A 267 67.29 -58.60 49.49
CA SER A 267 67.73 -58.71 50.88
C SER A 267 67.39 -60.08 51.49
N LEU A 268 66.21 -60.62 51.20
CA LEU A 268 65.80 -61.95 51.67
C LEU A 268 66.62 -63.07 51.01
N GLU A 269 66.92 -62.95 49.72
CA GLU A 269 67.79 -63.90 49.01
C GLU A 269 69.21 -63.88 49.57
N ASP A 270 69.75 -62.70 49.88
CA ASP A 270 71.08 -62.56 50.48
C ASP A 270 71.12 -63.10 51.92
N GLU A 271 70.07 -62.87 52.74
CA GLU A 271 69.94 -63.51 54.05
C GLU A 271 69.79 -65.04 53.94
N SER A 272 69.06 -65.54 52.94
CA SER A 272 68.91 -66.97 52.69
C SER A 272 70.24 -67.63 52.28
N ARG A 273 71.04 -66.94 51.46
CA ARG A 273 72.42 -67.35 51.11
C ARG A 273 73.34 -67.32 52.32
N ALA A 274 73.27 -66.26 53.13
CA ALA A 274 74.04 -66.14 54.36
C ALA A 274 73.69 -67.24 55.36
N LYS A 275 72.39 -67.54 55.53
CA LYS A 275 71.89 -68.64 56.36
C LYS A 275 72.34 -70.01 55.85
N SER A 276 72.33 -70.23 54.54
CA SER A 276 72.80 -71.48 53.92
C SER A 276 74.31 -71.66 54.09
N SER A 277 75.08 -70.57 53.99
CA SER A 277 76.52 -70.53 54.28
C SER A 277 76.81 -70.84 55.75
N LEU A 278 76.10 -70.18 56.67
CA LEU A 278 76.20 -70.44 58.12
C LEU A 278 75.79 -71.86 58.48
N HIS A 279 74.77 -72.41 57.83
CA HIS A 279 74.35 -73.80 58.03
C HIS A 279 75.43 -74.79 57.55
N SER A 280 76.06 -74.51 56.41
CA SER A 280 77.19 -75.31 55.91
C SER A 280 78.41 -75.21 56.84
N GLN A 281 78.70 -74.02 57.37
CA GLN A 281 79.77 -73.83 58.36
C GLN A 281 79.47 -74.53 59.69
N LEU A 282 78.20 -74.51 60.14
CA LEU A 282 77.76 -75.23 61.33
C LEU A 282 77.91 -76.75 61.13
N HIS A 283 77.51 -77.26 59.95
CA HIS A 283 77.63 -78.67 59.63
C HIS A 283 79.10 -79.10 59.51
N GLN A 284 79.96 -78.23 58.96
CA GLN A 284 81.40 -78.45 58.93
C GLN A 284 81.98 -78.48 60.36
N ALA A 285 81.61 -77.54 61.22
CA ALA A 285 82.05 -77.52 62.62
C ALA A 285 81.52 -78.72 63.42
N GLN A 286 80.32 -79.22 63.11
CA GLN A 286 79.79 -80.46 63.69
C GLN A 286 80.59 -81.68 63.24
N ASN A 287 80.90 -81.78 61.95
CA ASN A 287 81.78 -82.83 61.43
C ASN A 287 83.18 -82.74 62.05
N ASP A 288 83.72 -81.53 62.26
CA ASP A 288 85.00 -81.34 62.94
C ASP A 288 84.93 -81.77 64.41
N ILE A 289 83.81 -81.54 65.11
CA ILE A 289 83.59 -82.04 66.48
C ILE A 289 83.50 -83.58 66.51
N ASP A 290 82.81 -84.19 65.55
CA ASP A 290 82.70 -85.65 65.46
C ASP A 290 84.04 -86.27 65.10
N ASN A 291 84.79 -85.68 64.16
CA ASN A 291 86.17 -86.08 63.84
C ASN A 291 87.11 -85.92 65.05
N LEU A 292 86.97 -84.86 65.85
CA LEU A 292 87.76 -84.67 67.06
C LEU A 292 87.38 -85.66 68.18
N ARG A 293 86.13 -86.14 68.21
CA ARG A 293 85.70 -87.21 69.13
C ARG A 293 86.24 -88.56 68.68
N GLU A 294 86.20 -88.84 67.38
CA GLU A 294 86.78 -90.05 66.79
C GLU A 294 88.31 -90.05 66.99
N GLN A 295 88.99 -88.91 66.81
CA GLN A 295 90.42 -88.76 67.13
C GLN A 295 90.72 -88.91 68.64
N LEU A 296 89.80 -88.54 69.54
CA LEU A 296 89.97 -88.75 70.98
C LEU A 296 89.84 -90.23 71.36
N GLU A 297 88.93 -90.97 70.70
CA GLU A 297 88.77 -92.42 70.85
C GLU A 297 89.94 -93.18 70.20
N GLU A 298 90.41 -92.74 69.04
CA GLU A 298 91.60 -93.26 68.36
C GLU A 298 92.91 -92.93 69.10
N GLU A 299 93.03 -91.79 69.79
CA GLU A 299 94.19 -91.50 70.67
C GLU A 299 94.16 -92.32 71.97
N ALA A 300 92.95 -92.70 72.44
CA ALA A 300 92.80 -93.62 73.58
C ALA A 300 93.17 -95.06 73.21
N GLU A 301 92.81 -95.54 72.01
CA GLU A 301 93.22 -96.85 71.48
C GLU A 301 94.66 -96.86 70.95
N GLY A 302 95.08 -95.77 70.29
CA GLY A 302 96.41 -95.52 69.76
C GLY A 302 97.48 -95.44 70.84
N LYS A 303 97.17 -94.93 72.05
CA LYS A 303 98.09 -95.00 73.20
C LYS A 303 98.34 -96.44 73.68
N SER A 304 97.33 -97.31 73.57
CA SER A 304 97.44 -98.75 73.88
C SER A 304 98.22 -99.50 72.79
N GLU A 305 98.12 -99.08 71.53
CA GLU A 305 98.79 -99.70 70.38
C GLU A 305 100.19 -99.14 70.06
N LEU A 306 100.49 -97.88 70.37
CA LEU A 306 101.82 -97.26 70.24
C LEU A 306 102.84 -97.85 71.23
N GLN A 307 102.38 -98.39 72.37
CA GLN A 307 103.22 -99.22 73.24
C GLN A 307 103.59 -100.57 72.59
N ARG A 308 102.83 -101.06 71.59
CA ARG A 308 103.13 -102.26 70.81
C ARG A 308 103.89 -101.98 69.50
N HIS A 309 103.64 -100.84 68.84
CA HIS A 309 104.25 -100.51 67.54
C HIS A 309 105.60 -99.76 67.62
N MET A 310 105.93 -99.11 68.74
CA MET A 310 107.30 -98.59 68.96
C MET A 310 108.37 -99.70 68.94
N ALA A 311 107.99 -100.95 69.25
CA ALA A 311 108.88 -102.10 69.16
C ALA A 311 109.11 -102.59 67.71
N LYS A 312 108.31 -102.13 66.73
CA LYS A 312 108.32 -102.65 65.34
C LYS A 312 108.77 -101.61 64.29
N MET A 313 108.55 -100.31 64.50
CA MET A 313 108.95 -99.26 63.54
C MET A 313 110.41 -98.81 63.63
N ASN A 314 111.14 -99.22 64.67
CA ASN A 314 112.59 -98.98 64.74
C ASN A 314 113.40 -99.78 63.69
N SER A 315 112.79 -100.77 63.00
CA SER A 315 113.47 -101.57 61.96
C SER A 315 113.19 -101.14 60.51
N GLU A 316 112.20 -100.28 60.25
CA GLU A 316 111.76 -99.98 58.87
C GLU A 316 112.13 -98.56 58.39
N LEU A 317 112.48 -97.65 59.29
CA LEU A 317 112.93 -96.27 58.98
C LEU A 317 114.33 -96.21 58.32
N GLN A 318 115.06 -97.33 58.31
CA GLN A 318 116.40 -97.43 57.71
C GLN A 318 116.36 -97.69 56.19
N ALA A 319 115.22 -98.05 55.61
CA ALA A 319 115.12 -98.48 54.20
C ALA A 319 114.61 -97.39 53.22
N MET A 320 113.89 -96.36 53.67
CA MET A 320 113.15 -95.43 52.79
C MET A 320 113.83 -94.07 52.56
N ARG A 321 115.06 -93.87 53.04
CA ARG A 321 115.84 -92.63 52.79
C ARG A 321 116.71 -92.68 51.52
N ALA A 322 116.68 -93.77 50.75
CA ALA A 322 117.63 -94.01 49.67
C ALA A 322 117.06 -93.96 48.24
N LYS A 323 115.89 -93.37 48.00
CA LYS A 323 115.30 -93.31 46.65
C LYS A 323 114.55 -91.99 46.39
N PHE A 324 115.18 -91.11 45.61
CA PHE A 324 114.61 -90.09 44.70
C PHE A 324 114.66 -88.58 45.07
N ASP A 325 115.86 -87.98 44.99
CA ASP A 325 116.05 -86.51 44.86
C ASP A 325 116.79 -86.17 43.55
N GLY A 326 116.11 -85.79 42.44
CA GLY A 326 116.88 -85.35 41.26
C GLY A 326 116.19 -84.80 40.01
N GLU A 327 114.90 -85.00 39.76
CA GLU A 327 114.33 -84.73 38.40
C GLU A 327 113.22 -83.66 38.32
N ALA A 328 112.91 -82.91 39.38
CA ALA A 328 111.75 -81.99 39.37
C ALA A 328 112.02 -80.55 38.89
N VAL A 329 113.27 -80.13 38.66
CA VAL A 329 113.61 -78.70 38.54
C VAL A 329 113.52 -78.14 37.11
N GLN A 330 113.72 -78.93 36.05
CA GLN A 330 113.80 -78.40 34.67
C GLN A 330 112.45 -78.18 33.95
N ARG A 331 111.30 -78.64 34.49
CA ARG A 331 109.97 -78.44 33.86
C ARG A 331 109.23 -77.16 34.28
N ALA A 332 109.75 -76.40 35.26
CA ALA A 332 109.06 -75.22 35.78
C ALA A 332 109.32 -73.94 34.94
N GLU A 333 110.46 -73.85 34.26
CA GLU A 333 110.92 -72.60 33.63
C GLU A 333 110.26 -72.32 32.26
N GLU A 334 109.87 -73.35 31.49
CA GLU A 334 109.21 -73.17 30.18
C GLU A 334 107.74 -72.70 30.30
N LEU A 335 107.10 -72.91 31.45
CA LEU A 335 105.69 -72.61 31.69
C LEU A 335 105.46 -71.13 32.02
N GLU A 336 106.45 -70.44 32.61
CA GLU A 336 106.35 -69.01 32.96
C GLU A 336 106.44 -68.06 31.74
N GLU A 337 107.19 -68.43 30.69
CA GLU A 337 107.39 -67.55 29.53
C GLU A 337 106.14 -67.48 28.64
N SER A 338 105.37 -68.57 28.54
CA SER A 338 104.10 -68.62 27.81
C SER A 338 103.00 -67.76 28.46
N LYS A 339 102.99 -67.69 29.80
CA LYS A 339 102.04 -66.91 30.59
C LYS A 339 102.19 -65.40 30.35
N LYS A 340 103.43 -64.89 30.27
CA LYS A 340 103.71 -63.47 29.99
C LYS A 340 103.19 -63.01 28.63
N LYS A 341 103.30 -63.84 27.59
CA LYS A 341 102.82 -63.50 26.23
C LYS A 341 101.30 -63.42 26.14
N LEU A 342 100.57 -64.28 26.85
CA LEU A 342 99.11 -64.23 26.90
C LEU A 342 98.60 -63.02 27.68
N GLN A 343 99.33 -62.57 28.70
CA GLN A 343 98.95 -61.44 29.55
C GLN A 343 99.04 -60.10 28.83
N LEU A 344 100.05 -59.89 27.98
CA LEU A 344 100.16 -58.70 27.12
C LEU A 344 99.02 -58.62 26.09
N ARG A 345 98.62 -59.76 25.51
CA ARG A 345 97.56 -59.84 24.51
C ARG A 345 96.17 -59.58 25.11
N LEU A 346 95.97 -59.95 26.37
CA LEU A 346 94.77 -59.63 27.13
C LEU A 346 94.65 -58.11 27.35
N GLN A 347 95.75 -57.47 27.72
CA GLN A 347 95.81 -56.03 28.00
C GLN A 347 95.50 -55.16 26.77
N GLU A 348 95.98 -55.54 25.58
CA GLU A 348 95.65 -54.87 24.31
C GLU A 348 94.16 -54.98 23.94
N VAL A 349 93.52 -56.12 24.22
CA VAL A 349 92.09 -56.33 23.97
C VAL A 349 91.24 -55.56 24.98
N GLU A 350 91.67 -55.49 26.24
CA GLU A 350 91.01 -54.70 27.28
C GLU A 350 91.03 -53.19 26.95
N GLU A 351 92.17 -52.63 26.52
CA GLU A 351 92.24 -51.22 26.08
C GLU A 351 91.38 -50.94 24.83
N ALA A 352 91.29 -51.89 23.89
CA ALA A 352 90.43 -51.75 22.72
C ALA A 352 88.93 -51.76 23.10
N LEU A 353 88.55 -52.59 24.06
CA LEU A 353 87.18 -52.67 24.59
C LEU A 353 86.81 -51.39 25.35
N GLU A 354 87.71 -50.87 26.17
CA GLU A 354 87.49 -49.65 26.95
C GLU A 354 87.31 -48.42 26.04
N ASN A 355 88.12 -48.33 24.98
CA ASN A 355 87.95 -47.31 23.95
C ASN A 355 86.59 -47.42 23.22
N ALA A 356 86.15 -48.63 22.87
CA ALA A 356 84.85 -48.85 22.24
C ALA A 356 83.68 -48.46 23.16
N LEU A 357 83.76 -48.79 24.45
CA LEU A 357 82.78 -48.42 25.46
C LEU A 357 82.68 -46.90 25.65
N SER A 358 83.83 -46.19 25.69
CA SER A 358 83.84 -44.72 25.77
C SER A 358 83.13 -44.07 24.58
N LYS A 359 83.31 -44.65 23.38
CA LYS A 359 82.72 -44.15 22.13
C LYS A 359 81.21 -44.39 22.11
N CYS A 360 80.74 -45.56 22.54
CA CYS A 360 79.32 -45.84 22.76
C CYS A 360 78.69 -44.85 23.74
N SER A 361 79.32 -44.60 24.89
CA SER A 361 78.82 -43.65 25.88
C SER A 361 78.70 -42.23 25.31
N SER A 362 79.66 -41.80 24.47
CA SER A 362 79.59 -40.50 23.80
C SER A 362 78.43 -40.40 22.80
N MET A 363 78.16 -41.47 22.06
CA MET A 363 77.06 -41.54 21.08
C MET A 363 75.70 -41.57 21.78
N GLU A 364 75.58 -42.25 22.92
CA GLU A 364 74.36 -42.22 23.75
C GLU A 364 74.06 -40.83 24.29
N LYS A 365 75.08 -40.08 24.74
CA LYS A 365 74.90 -38.69 25.18
C LYS A 365 74.43 -37.78 24.03
N ASN A 366 75.00 -37.94 22.83
CA ASN A 366 74.56 -37.19 21.65
C ASN A 366 73.13 -37.56 21.23
N LYS A 367 72.75 -38.84 21.32
CA LYS A 367 71.37 -39.29 21.07
C LYS A 367 70.39 -38.62 22.04
N HIS A 368 70.67 -38.62 23.34
CA HIS A 368 69.79 -37.99 24.33
C HIS A 368 69.67 -36.48 24.11
N ARG A 369 70.77 -35.81 23.74
CA ARG A 369 70.76 -34.38 23.42
C ARG A 369 69.87 -34.06 22.22
N LEU A 370 70.03 -34.80 21.12
CA LEU A 370 69.20 -34.64 19.92
C LEU A 370 67.73 -34.98 20.19
N GLN A 371 67.46 -35.95 21.05
CA GLN A 371 66.10 -36.32 21.44
C GLN A 371 65.42 -35.20 22.26
N GLY A 372 66.15 -34.55 23.16
CA GLY A 372 65.67 -33.36 23.87
C GLY A 372 65.41 -32.17 22.93
N GLU A 373 66.31 -31.91 21.97
CA GLU A 373 66.11 -30.86 20.96
C GLU A 373 64.86 -31.12 20.10
N ILE A 374 64.55 -32.38 19.77
CA ILE A 374 63.33 -32.74 19.04
C ILE A 374 62.07 -32.52 19.89
N GLU A 375 62.11 -32.88 21.17
CA GLU A 375 60.99 -32.66 22.10
C GLU A 375 60.72 -31.16 22.29
N ASP A 376 61.76 -30.35 22.47
CA ASP A 376 61.65 -28.88 22.58
C ASP A 376 61.06 -28.24 21.32
N MET A 377 61.55 -28.65 20.14
CA MET A 377 61.01 -28.16 18.85
C MET A 377 59.56 -28.59 18.63
N SER A 378 59.16 -29.78 19.08
CA SER A 378 57.77 -30.24 19.01
C SER A 378 56.86 -29.36 19.87
N ILE A 379 57.30 -28.98 21.07
CA ILE A 379 56.58 -28.07 21.97
C ILE A 379 56.46 -26.66 21.37
N GLU A 380 57.52 -26.17 20.72
CA GLU A 380 57.47 -24.87 20.03
C GLU A 380 56.48 -24.87 18.84
N VAL A 381 56.43 -25.95 18.06
CA VAL A 381 55.46 -26.10 16.97
C VAL A 381 54.04 -26.15 17.50
N GLU A 382 53.76 -26.89 18.58
CA GLU A 382 52.44 -26.91 19.22
C GLU A 382 52.03 -25.53 19.76
N ARG A 383 52.95 -24.80 20.39
CA ARG A 383 52.71 -23.41 20.83
C ARG A 383 52.38 -22.48 19.67
N ALA A 384 53.15 -22.57 18.57
CA ALA A 384 52.92 -21.76 17.38
C ALA A 384 51.56 -22.08 16.73
N ASN A 385 51.19 -23.36 16.65
CA ASN A 385 49.88 -23.79 16.14
C ASN A 385 48.72 -23.29 17.01
N ASN A 386 48.85 -23.39 18.33
CA ASN A 386 47.85 -22.88 19.26
C ASN A 386 47.69 -21.36 19.15
N ALA A 387 48.80 -20.62 18.98
CA ALA A 387 48.77 -19.18 18.74
C ALA A 387 48.09 -18.83 17.40
N ALA A 388 48.39 -19.58 16.34
CA ALA A 388 47.75 -19.41 15.04
C ALA A 388 46.24 -19.66 15.11
N MET A 389 45.80 -20.76 15.73
CA MET A 389 44.38 -21.06 15.95
C MET A 389 43.66 -19.98 16.76
N ALA A 390 44.32 -19.43 17.79
CA ALA A 390 43.75 -18.35 18.60
C ALA A 390 43.57 -17.06 17.79
N MET A 391 44.53 -16.73 16.92
CA MET A 391 44.46 -15.56 16.03
C MET A 391 43.39 -15.74 14.95
N GLU A 392 43.27 -16.93 14.39
CA GLU A 392 42.23 -17.26 13.41
C GLU A 392 40.82 -17.17 14.02
N LYS A 393 40.65 -17.62 15.27
CA LYS A 393 39.42 -17.43 16.04
C LYS A 393 39.10 -15.95 16.21
N LYS A 394 40.08 -15.13 16.61
CA LYS A 394 39.89 -13.66 16.75
C LYS A 394 39.53 -12.99 15.42
N GLN A 395 40.18 -13.39 14.33
CA GLN A 395 39.87 -12.87 13.00
C GLN A 395 38.40 -13.15 12.62
N ARG A 396 37.93 -14.39 12.80
CA ARG A 396 36.52 -14.74 12.53
C ARG A 396 35.56 -13.93 13.39
N THR A 397 35.92 -13.62 14.64
CA THR A 397 35.10 -12.76 15.51
C THR A 397 35.04 -11.32 15.01
N PHE A 398 36.17 -10.76 14.56
CA PHE A 398 36.21 -9.42 13.98
C PHE A 398 35.46 -9.34 12.65
N ASP A 399 35.60 -10.35 11.79
CA ASP A 399 34.85 -10.41 10.52
C ASP A 399 33.34 -10.46 10.78
N LYS A 400 32.90 -11.22 11.81
CA LYS A 400 31.51 -11.25 12.25
C LYS A 400 31.03 -9.89 12.75
N GLN A 401 31.84 -9.22 13.58
CA GLN A 401 31.50 -7.87 14.08
C GLN A 401 31.41 -6.85 12.93
N ILE A 402 32.34 -6.89 11.98
CA ILE A 402 32.32 -6.01 10.80
C ILE A 402 31.08 -6.26 9.94
N SER A 403 30.69 -7.53 9.76
CA SER A 403 29.45 -7.92 9.10
C SER A 403 28.22 -7.36 9.80
N GLU A 404 28.11 -7.55 11.12
CA GLU A 404 27.00 -7.04 11.93
C GLU A 404 26.89 -5.51 11.84
N TRP A 405 28.03 -4.80 11.92
CA TRP A 405 28.05 -3.33 11.78
C TRP A 405 27.68 -2.85 10.37
N LYS A 406 28.08 -3.58 9.32
CA LYS A 406 27.66 -3.25 7.95
C LYS A 406 26.15 -3.36 7.79
N ILE A 407 25.54 -4.47 8.24
CA ILE A 407 24.09 -4.66 8.21
C ILE A 407 23.39 -3.50 8.95
N LYS A 408 23.91 -3.13 10.13
CA LYS A 408 23.36 -2.03 10.92
C LYS A 408 23.45 -0.67 10.23
N CYS A 409 24.55 -0.41 9.51
CA CYS A 409 24.68 0.80 8.71
C CYS A 409 23.70 0.81 7.52
N ASP A 410 23.49 -0.33 6.87
CA ASP A 410 22.54 -0.45 5.76
C ASP A 410 21.09 -0.26 6.26
N GLU A 411 20.72 -0.86 7.40
CA GLU A 411 19.44 -0.67 8.06
C GLU A 411 19.18 0.81 8.40
N LEU A 412 20.15 1.48 9.04
CA LEU A 412 20.05 2.91 9.34
C LEU A 412 19.93 3.78 8.08
N SER A 413 20.57 3.39 6.97
CA SER A 413 20.43 4.09 5.70
C SER A 413 19.01 3.95 5.13
N VAL A 414 18.40 2.77 5.24
CA VAL A 414 17.02 2.53 4.80
C VAL A 414 16.03 3.30 5.68
N GLU A 415 16.22 3.32 7.00
CA GLU A 415 15.41 4.11 7.93
C GLU A 415 15.51 5.62 7.62
N LEU A 416 16.71 6.11 7.33
CA LEU A 416 16.92 7.51 6.94
C LEU A 416 16.17 7.87 5.64
N ASP A 417 16.23 7.00 4.63
CA ASP A 417 15.50 7.20 3.37
C ASP A 417 13.98 7.16 3.58
N SER A 418 13.48 6.29 4.46
CA SER A 418 12.07 6.23 4.84
C SER A 418 11.63 7.51 5.55
N ALA A 419 12.39 7.95 6.56
CA ALA A 419 12.11 9.17 7.30
C ALA A 419 12.14 10.42 6.38
N GLN A 420 13.05 10.46 5.40
CA GLN A 420 13.08 11.54 4.40
C GLN A 420 11.87 11.51 3.47
N LYS A 421 11.41 10.33 3.04
CA LYS A 421 10.17 10.20 2.26
C LYS A 421 8.95 10.66 3.04
N GLU A 422 8.84 10.25 4.31
CA GLU A 422 7.77 10.70 5.20
C GLU A 422 7.81 12.21 5.42
N ALA A 423 8.99 12.80 5.65
CA ALA A 423 9.13 14.25 5.77
C ALA A 423 8.67 15.01 4.52
N ARG A 424 8.96 14.49 3.32
CA ARG A 424 8.44 15.05 2.05
C ARG A 424 6.92 14.90 1.93
N SER A 425 6.38 13.76 2.36
CA SER A 425 4.93 13.52 2.41
C SER A 425 4.24 14.50 3.36
N TYR A 426 4.75 14.68 4.58
CA TYR A 426 4.23 15.66 5.53
C TYR A 426 4.35 17.09 5.02
N SER A 427 5.46 17.44 4.34
CA SER A 427 5.59 18.76 3.72
C SER A 427 4.51 18.99 2.65
N THR A 428 4.21 17.97 1.84
CA THR A 428 3.14 18.03 0.83
C THR A 428 1.76 18.19 1.48
N GLU A 429 1.50 17.45 2.56
CA GLU A 429 0.26 17.54 3.32
C GLU A 429 0.07 18.91 3.99
N VAL A 430 1.16 19.52 4.47
CA VAL A 430 1.15 20.89 4.99
C VAL A 430 0.78 21.90 3.90
N TYR A 431 1.31 21.76 2.68
CA TYR A 431 0.92 22.62 1.56
C TYR A 431 -0.55 22.42 1.18
N ARG A 432 -1.04 21.18 1.17
CA ARG A 432 -2.45 20.87 0.92
C ARG A 432 -3.36 21.49 1.98
N LEU A 433 -3.01 21.34 3.26
CA LEU A 433 -3.76 21.92 4.38
C LEU A 433 -3.75 23.45 4.35
N LYS A 434 -2.62 24.08 3.99
CA LYS A 434 -2.55 25.52 3.76
C LYS A 434 -3.50 25.97 2.65
N GLY A 435 -3.55 25.26 1.53
CA GLY A 435 -4.50 25.55 0.45
C GLY A 435 -5.95 25.47 0.93
N THR A 436 -6.33 24.40 1.65
CA THR A 436 -7.68 24.29 2.21
C THR A 436 -7.99 25.36 3.26
N TYR A 437 -6.98 25.79 4.03
CA TYR A 437 -7.13 26.86 5.00
C TYR A 437 -7.38 28.21 4.31
N GLU A 438 -6.64 28.52 3.24
CA GLU A 438 -6.84 29.71 2.42
C GLU A 438 -8.24 29.71 1.76
N GLU A 439 -8.70 28.58 1.22
CA GLU A 439 -10.07 28.42 0.68
C GLU A 439 -11.15 28.65 1.74
N THR A 440 -10.95 28.15 2.97
CA THR A 440 -11.88 28.42 4.08
C THR A 440 -11.87 29.88 4.52
N LEU A 441 -10.72 30.55 4.45
CA LEU A 441 -10.63 31.99 4.74
C LEU A 441 -11.37 32.81 3.68
N GLU A 442 -11.21 32.49 2.40
CA GLU A 442 -12.00 33.12 1.33
C GLU A 442 -13.51 32.89 1.51
N SER A 443 -13.91 31.67 1.87
CA SER A 443 -15.31 31.35 2.17
C SER A 443 -15.85 32.18 3.34
N ILE A 444 -15.05 32.38 4.39
CA ILE A 444 -15.39 33.25 5.53
C ILE A 444 -15.49 34.72 5.08
N GLU A 445 -14.63 35.19 4.19
CA GLU A 445 -14.73 36.55 3.64
C GLU A 445 -15.98 36.76 2.80
N ILE A 446 -16.36 35.77 1.99
CA ILE A 446 -17.61 35.78 1.21
C ILE A 446 -18.81 35.86 2.16
N LEU A 447 -18.87 34.99 3.17
CA LEU A 447 -19.94 35.00 4.17
C LEU A 447 -19.97 36.31 4.96
N ARG A 448 -18.82 36.93 5.26
CA ARG A 448 -18.78 38.25 5.90
C ARG A 448 -19.35 39.35 5.00
N ARG A 449 -19.10 39.30 3.69
CA ARG A 449 -19.69 40.26 2.73
C ARG A 449 -21.19 40.05 2.61
N GLU A 450 -21.66 38.81 2.51
CA GLU A 450 -23.11 38.51 2.50
C GLU A 450 -23.80 38.96 3.78
N ASN A 451 -23.19 38.71 4.96
CA ASN A 451 -23.75 39.14 6.23
C ASN A 451 -23.80 40.68 6.34
N LYS A 452 -22.80 41.37 5.80
CA LYS A 452 -22.81 42.84 5.70
C LYS A 452 -23.92 43.33 4.78
N ASN A 453 -24.11 42.71 3.61
CA ASN A 453 -25.19 43.07 2.68
C ASN A 453 -26.57 42.84 3.31
N LEU A 454 -26.78 41.72 4.01
CA LEU A 454 -28.01 41.44 4.75
C LEU A 454 -28.23 42.45 5.88
N GLN A 455 -27.16 42.89 6.54
CA GLN A 455 -27.23 43.91 7.59
C GLN A 455 -27.59 45.29 7.02
N GLU A 456 -27.10 45.63 5.83
CA GLU A 456 -27.49 46.84 5.08
C GLU A 456 -28.95 46.75 4.63
N GLU A 457 -29.42 45.61 4.10
CA GLU A 457 -30.84 45.38 3.76
C GLU A 457 -31.77 45.48 4.97
N ILE A 458 -31.37 44.94 6.13
CA ILE A 458 -32.11 45.11 7.39
C ILE A 458 -32.17 46.59 7.78
N GLY A 459 -31.09 47.34 7.57
CA GLY A 459 -31.04 48.79 7.77
C GLY A 459 -32.07 49.51 6.89
N ASP A 460 -32.05 49.25 5.58
CA ASP A 460 -32.97 49.87 4.61
C ASP A 460 -34.44 49.52 4.91
N LEU A 461 -34.73 48.27 5.29
CA LEU A 461 -36.09 47.86 5.68
C LEU A 461 -36.53 48.50 7.01
N THR A 462 -35.59 48.71 7.94
CA THR A 462 -35.87 49.40 9.21
C THR A 462 -36.15 50.88 8.97
N ASP A 463 -35.42 51.52 8.06
CA ASP A 463 -35.65 52.91 7.65
C ASP A 463 -37.01 53.06 6.93
N GLN A 464 -37.38 52.11 6.05
CA GLN A 464 -38.72 52.06 5.44
C GLN A 464 -39.84 51.90 6.48
N LEU A 465 -39.64 51.10 7.53
CA LEU A 465 -40.57 50.99 8.65
C LEU A 465 -40.67 52.31 9.44
N GLY A 466 -39.54 53.02 9.61
CA GLY A 466 -39.49 54.36 10.22
C GLY A 466 -40.24 55.42 9.41
N GLU A 467 -40.16 55.38 8.08
CA GLU A 467 -40.95 56.24 7.18
C GLU A 467 -42.43 55.85 7.17
N GLY A 468 -42.75 54.55 7.25
CA GLY A 468 -44.10 54.06 7.46
C GLY A 468 -44.74 54.60 8.74
N GLY A 469 -43.96 54.74 9.83
CA GLY A 469 -44.41 55.36 11.07
C GLY A 469 -44.77 56.84 10.94
N LYS A 470 -44.05 57.61 10.10
CA LYS A 470 -44.39 59.02 9.80
C LYS A 470 -45.68 59.13 9.01
N ASN A 471 -45.88 58.26 8.01
CA ASN A 471 -47.11 58.21 7.22
C ASN A 471 -48.33 57.82 8.06
N VAL A 472 -48.15 56.91 9.03
CA VAL A 472 -49.21 56.55 10.00
C VAL A 472 -49.55 57.73 10.91
N HIS A 473 -48.55 58.50 11.35
CA HIS A 473 -48.79 59.67 12.20
C HIS A 473 -49.47 60.82 11.44
N GLU A 474 -49.16 61.00 10.16
CA GLU A 474 -49.88 61.94 9.27
C GLU A 474 -51.33 61.49 9.01
N LEU A 475 -51.57 60.17 8.86
CA LEU A 475 -52.91 59.59 8.75
C LEU A 475 -53.73 59.71 10.05
N GLU A 476 -53.11 59.55 11.22
CA GLU A 476 -53.77 59.81 12.52
C GLU A 476 -54.12 61.28 12.70
N LYS A 477 -53.28 62.20 12.21
CA LYS A 477 -53.56 63.64 12.22
C LYS A 477 -54.70 64.01 11.28
N ALA A 478 -54.78 63.38 10.11
CA ALA A 478 -55.90 63.51 9.17
C ALA A 478 -57.20 62.93 9.76
N ARG A 479 -57.12 61.77 10.43
CA ARG A 479 -58.24 61.16 11.14
C ARG A 479 -58.80 62.07 12.25
N ARG A 480 -57.94 62.68 13.08
CA ARG A 480 -58.39 63.61 14.14
C ARG A 480 -59.06 64.86 13.58
N LYS A 481 -58.64 65.36 12.40
CA LYS A 481 -59.34 66.45 11.71
C LYS A 481 -60.74 66.03 11.24
N LEU A 482 -60.88 64.83 10.67
CA LEU A 482 -62.17 64.29 10.24
C LEU A 482 -63.09 63.96 11.43
N GLU A 483 -62.53 63.57 12.59
CA GLU A 483 -63.30 63.40 13.83
C GLU A 483 -63.82 64.75 14.37
N MET A 484 -63.05 65.84 14.30
CA MET A 484 -63.53 67.19 14.63
C MET A 484 -64.62 67.69 13.67
N GLU A 485 -64.46 67.49 12.37
CA GLU A 485 -65.50 67.86 11.37
C GLU A 485 -66.81 67.07 11.60
N LYS A 486 -66.72 65.83 12.06
CA LYS A 486 -67.89 65.02 12.45
C LYS A 486 -68.58 65.58 13.70
N GLU A 487 -67.83 66.02 14.70
CA GLU A 487 -68.39 66.61 15.93
C GLU A 487 -69.07 67.96 15.64
N GLU A 488 -68.49 68.79 14.76
CA GLU A 488 -69.09 70.06 14.31
C GLU A 488 -70.41 69.86 13.53
N LEU A 489 -70.49 68.82 12.69
CA LEU A 489 -71.73 68.45 11.99
C LEU A 489 -72.81 67.86 12.92
N THR A 490 -72.41 67.24 14.03
CA THR A 490 -73.34 66.70 15.03
C THR A 490 -73.94 67.82 15.87
N ALA A 491 -73.14 68.82 16.25
CA ALA A 491 -73.64 70.02 16.94
C ALA A 491 -74.64 70.84 16.10
N ALA A 492 -74.42 70.92 14.78
CA ALA A 492 -75.35 71.59 13.85
C ALA A 492 -76.70 70.83 13.69
N LEU A 493 -76.70 69.51 13.91
CA LEU A 493 -77.91 68.69 13.90
C LEU A 493 -78.72 68.90 15.19
N GLU A 494 -78.05 68.94 16.34
CA GLU A 494 -78.67 69.20 17.66
C GLU A 494 -79.29 70.61 17.75
N GLU A 495 -78.69 71.62 17.09
CA GLU A 495 -79.24 72.99 17.01
C GLU A 495 -80.51 73.08 16.15
N ALA A 496 -80.65 72.24 15.12
CA ALA A 496 -81.85 72.14 14.30
C ALA A 496 -83.00 71.39 15.01
N GLU A 497 -82.69 70.42 15.87
CA GLU A 497 -83.65 69.70 16.72
C GLU A 497 -84.21 70.61 17.84
N GLY A 498 -83.38 71.50 18.41
CA GLY A 498 -83.82 72.48 19.42
C GLY A 498 -84.80 73.56 18.91
N GLN A 499 -84.79 73.89 17.62
CA GLN A 499 -85.76 74.83 17.01
C GLN A 499 -87.16 74.20 16.84
N LEU A 500 -87.26 72.88 16.77
CA LEU A 500 -88.51 72.13 16.66
C LEU A 500 -89.24 72.02 18.02
N GLU A 501 -88.52 71.76 19.11
CA GLU A 501 -89.06 71.71 20.48
C GLU A 501 -89.61 73.06 20.98
N GLN A 502 -89.08 74.18 20.44
CA GLN A 502 -89.49 75.52 20.83
C GLN A 502 -90.87 75.93 20.26
N GLU A 503 -91.29 75.32 19.16
CA GLU A 503 -92.62 75.52 18.55
C GLU A 503 -93.70 74.64 19.22
N GLU A 504 -93.34 73.43 19.68
CA GLU A 504 -94.23 72.53 20.45
C GLU A 504 -94.55 73.10 21.85
N SER A 505 -93.63 73.85 22.44
CA SER A 505 -93.76 74.48 23.76
C SER A 505 -94.72 75.69 23.80
N LYS A 506 -95.12 76.27 22.65
CA LYS A 506 -96.08 77.39 22.59
C LYS A 506 -97.54 76.93 22.63
N VAL A 507 -97.83 75.69 22.23
CA VAL A 507 -99.19 75.10 22.23
C VAL A 507 -99.57 74.58 23.62
N LEU A 508 -98.65 73.98 24.36
CA LEU A 508 -98.93 73.38 25.67
C LEU A 508 -99.09 74.40 26.81
N ARG A 509 -98.52 75.59 26.63
CA ARG A 509 -98.57 76.70 27.60
C ARG A 509 -99.94 77.41 27.64
N ILE A 510 -100.83 77.16 26.67
CA ILE A 510 -102.19 77.72 26.61
C ILE A 510 -103.21 76.83 27.33
N GLN A 511 -102.89 75.56 27.59
CA GLN A 511 -103.88 74.67 28.14
C GLN A 511 -104.13 74.83 29.63
N LEU A 512 -103.40 75.78 30.23
CA LEU A 512 -103.49 76.06 31.62
C LEU A 512 -103.05 74.79 32.38
N GLU A 513 -102.14 74.93 33.32
CA GLU A 513 -102.48 75.70 34.50
C GLU A 513 -103.86 75.31 35.04
N LEU A 514 -104.05 75.83 36.22
CA LEU A 514 -105.38 76.14 36.66
C LEU A 514 -106.25 74.90 36.68
N THR A 515 -105.78 73.87 37.37
CA THR A 515 -106.16 73.81 38.79
C THR A 515 -105.66 72.57 39.53
N GLN A 516 -105.40 71.45 38.87
CA GLN A 516 -105.24 70.15 39.57
C GLN A 516 -103.88 69.92 40.23
N VAL A 517 -102.81 70.48 39.68
CA VAL A 517 -101.43 70.19 40.13
C VAL A 517 -101.15 70.68 41.56
N ARG A 518 -101.97 71.59 42.11
CA ARG A 518 -101.77 72.08 43.49
C ARG A 518 -102.12 71.05 44.58
N GLN A 519 -103.06 70.13 44.34
CA GLN A 519 -103.51 69.16 45.37
C GLN A 519 -102.70 67.85 45.39
N GLU A 520 -101.97 67.54 44.32
CA GLU A 520 -101.24 66.28 44.17
C GLU A 520 -99.84 66.31 44.81
N ILE A 521 -99.26 67.51 45.01
CA ILE A 521 -97.91 67.69 45.55
C ILE A 521 -97.83 67.39 47.06
N GLU A 522 -98.87 67.71 47.84
CA GLU A 522 -98.88 67.44 49.30
C GLU A 522 -98.91 65.94 49.62
N ARG A 523 -99.45 65.10 48.72
CA ARG A 523 -99.55 63.65 48.90
C ARG A 523 -98.25 62.91 48.54
N ARG A 524 -97.50 63.40 47.55
CA ARG A 524 -96.24 62.76 47.09
C ARG A 524 -95.05 62.93 48.04
N VAL A 525 -95.10 63.89 48.97
CA VAL A 525 -94.02 64.10 49.95
C VAL A 525 -94.03 63.02 51.03
N ALA A 526 -95.22 62.59 51.49
CA ALA A 526 -95.35 61.54 52.50
C ALA A 526 -94.90 60.15 51.99
N ASP A 527 -95.24 59.80 50.74
CA ASP A 527 -94.85 58.51 50.14
C ASP A 527 -93.33 58.40 49.89
N LYS A 528 -92.62 59.54 49.73
CA LYS A 528 -91.17 59.55 49.51
C LYS A 528 -90.34 59.32 50.78
N GLU A 529 -90.87 59.64 51.96
CA GLU A 529 -90.16 59.42 53.23
C GLU A 529 -90.07 57.92 53.59
N GLU A 530 -91.09 57.10 53.28
CA GLU A 530 -91.05 55.64 53.49
C GLU A 530 -90.11 54.90 52.51
N GLU A 531 -89.94 55.39 51.27
CA GLU A 531 -89.02 54.81 50.28
C GLU A 531 -87.53 54.99 50.66
N PHE A 532 -87.18 56.08 51.35
CA PHE A 532 -85.81 56.32 51.82
C PHE A 532 -85.40 55.40 52.98
N GLU A 533 -86.35 54.99 53.82
CA GLU A 533 -86.07 54.10 54.95
C GLU A 533 -85.90 52.63 54.52
N ALA A 534 -86.64 52.20 53.48
CA ALA A 534 -86.49 50.90 52.85
C ALA A 534 -85.15 50.75 52.10
N THR A 535 -84.71 51.79 51.37
CA THR A 535 -83.41 51.78 50.66
C THR A 535 -82.22 51.73 51.61
N ARG A 536 -82.29 52.40 52.77
CA ARG A 536 -81.23 52.37 53.80
C ARG A 536 -81.01 50.97 54.38
N LYS A 537 -82.07 50.22 54.69
CA LYS A 537 -81.98 48.82 55.18
C LYS A 537 -81.42 47.85 54.14
N ASN A 538 -81.74 48.05 52.85
CA ASN A 538 -81.19 47.23 51.77
C ASN A 538 -79.69 47.47 51.55
N HIS A 539 -79.23 48.73 51.65
CA HIS A 539 -77.80 49.05 51.53
C HIS A 539 -76.99 48.52 52.73
N GLN A 540 -77.55 48.53 53.94
CA GLN A 540 -76.91 47.94 55.11
C GLN A 540 -76.70 46.42 54.96
N ARG A 541 -77.71 45.69 54.47
CA ARG A 541 -77.59 44.25 54.17
C ARG A 541 -76.58 43.96 53.06
N ALA A 542 -76.51 44.82 52.03
CA ALA A 542 -75.52 44.69 50.96
C ALA A 542 -74.09 44.90 51.49
N MET A 543 -73.88 45.86 52.39
CA MET A 543 -72.57 46.07 53.03
C MET A 543 -72.17 44.89 53.93
N GLU A 544 -73.07 44.36 54.75
CA GLU A 544 -72.81 43.17 55.59
C GLU A 544 -72.49 41.93 54.74
N SER A 545 -73.18 41.76 53.60
CA SER A 545 -72.89 40.70 52.63
C SER A 545 -71.54 40.89 51.95
N MET A 546 -71.19 42.11 51.52
CA MET A 546 -69.87 42.39 50.93
C MET A 546 -68.74 42.21 51.94
N GLN A 547 -68.98 42.57 53.21
CA GLN A 547 -68.00 42.39 54.28
C GLN A 547 -67.77 40.90 54.59
N ALA A 548 -68.81 40.08 54.60
CA ALA A 548 -68.68 38.62 54.70
C ALA A 548 -67.94 38.01 53.51
N SER A 549 -68.19 38.50 52.28
CA SER A 549 -67.42 38.09 51.08
C SER A 549 -65.96 38.49 51.16
N LEU A 550 -65.64 39.71 51.65
CA LEU A 550 -64.28 40.19 51.80
C LEU A 550 -63.51 39.40 52.87
N GLU A 551 -64.16 39.04 53.99
CA GLU A 551 -63.56 38.19 55.03
C GLU A 551 -63.33 36.76 54.52
N ALA A 552 -64.27 36.21 53.75
CA ALA A 552 -64.11 34.90 53.10
C ALA A 552 -62.97 34.90 52.07
N GLU A 553 -62.85 35.96 51.27
CA GLU A 553 -61.79 36.13 50.28
C GLU A 553 -60.43 36.34 50.95
N THR A 554 -60.36 37.10 52.04
CA THR A 554 -59.14 37.28 52.83
C THR A 554 -58.68 35.96 53.45
N LYS A 555 -59.60 35.15 53.96
CA LYS A 555 -59.31 33.80 54.49
C LYS A 555 -58.84 32.85 53.38
N SER A 556 -59.54 32.83 52.24
CA SER A 556 -59.17 32.04 51.07
C SER A 556 -57.78 32.43 50.54
N LYS A 557 -57.48 33.72 50.46
CA LYS A 557 -56.16 34.24 50.06
C LYS A 557 -55.05 33.82 51.03
N ASN A 558 -55.32 33.84 52.34
CA ASN A 558 -54.35 33.39 53.33
C ASN A 558 -54.10 31.87 53.26
N ASP A 559 -55.14 31.07 53.01
CA ASP A 559 -55.00 29.63 52.80
C ASP A 559 -54.27 29.31 51.48
N GLN A 560 -54.54 30.06 50.41
CA GLN A 560 -53.79 30.00 49.16
C GLN A 560 -52.31 30.39 49.34
N LEU A 561 -52.01 31.40 50.17
CA LEU A 561 -50.63 31.81 50.45
C LEU A 561 -49.88 30.73 51.25
N ARG A 562 -50.55 30.08 52.21
CA ARG A 562 -49.98 28.95 52.96
C ARG A 562 -49.74 27.75 52.06
N LEU A 563 -50.69 27.43 51.19
CA LEU A 563 -50.54 26.36 50.20
C LEU A 563 -49.41 26.68 49.22
N LYS A 564 -49.31 27.92 48.73
CA LYS A 564 -48.22 28.37 47.87
C LYS A 564 -46.85 28.19 48.55
N LYS A 565 -46.69 28.64 49.79
CA LYS A 565 -45.44 28.45 50.54
C LYS A 565 -45.11 26.97 50.74
N LYS A 566 -46.10 26.14 51.02
CA LYS A 566 -45.92 24.69 51.14
C LYS A 566 -45.47 24.08 49.80
N LEU A 567 -46.12 24.44 48.70
CA LEU A 567 -45.72 23.99 47.36
C LEU A 567 -44.33 24.48 46.97
N GLU A 568 -43.95 25.70 47.34
CA GLU A 568 -42.58 26.21 47.14
C GLU A 568 -41.55 25.39 47.95
N THR A 569 -41.87 25.02 49.20
CA THR A 569 -41.02 24.11 49.99
C THR A 569 -40.95 22.72 49.37
N ASP A 570 -42.09 22.13 48.97
CA ASP A 570 -42.16 20.81 48.34
C ASP A 570 -41.39 20.79 47.01
N ILE A 571 -41.46 21.86 46.21
CA ILE A 571 -40.68 22.03 44.97
C ILE A 571 -39.19 22.05 45.28
N ASN A 572 -38.76 22.84 46.27
CA ASN A 572 -37.36 22.91 46.65
C ASN A 572 -36.83 21.56 47.19
N GLU A 573 -37.65 20.82 47.95
CA GLU A 573 -37.29 19.46 48.40
C GLU A 573 -37.20 18.47 47.23
N LEU A 574 -38.11 18.56 46.26
CA LEU A 574 -38.06 17.75 45.04
C LEU A 574 -36.88 18.10 44.14
N GLU A 575 -36.49 19.37 44.05
CA GLU A 575 -35.30 19.82 43.32
C GLU A 575 -34.01 19.28 43.96
N ILE A 576 -33.91 19.34 45.29
CA ILE A 576 -32.78 18.74 46.03
C ILE A 576 -32.75 17.22 45.85
N ALA A 577 -33.91 16.55 45.89
CA ALA A 577 -34.00 15.11 45.66
C ALA A 577 -33.62 14.74 44.22
N LEU A 578 -34.01 15.56 43.24
CA LEU A 578 -33.67 15.38 41.82
C LEU A 578 -32.17 15.59 41.58
N ASP A 579 -31.55 16.58 42.21
CA ASP A 579 -30.10 16.82 42.11
C ASP A 579 -29.31 15.66 42.73
N HIS A 580 -29.73 15.14 43.89
CA HIS A 580 -29.14 13.93 44.49
C HIS A 580 -29.33 12.70 43.62
N ALA A 581 -30.54 12.48 43.06
CA ALA A 581 -30.80 11.36 42.16
C ALA A 581 -29.96 11.48 40.87
N SER A 582 -29.79 12.69 40.35
CA SER A 582 -28.98 12.96 39.15
C SER A 582 -27.48 12.75 39.41
N LYS A 583 -26.96 13.17 40.57
CA LYS A 583 -25.58 12.89 41.00
C LYS A 583 -25.35 11.40 41.18
N ASN A 584 -26.25 10.70 41.88
CA ASN A 584 -26.17 9.25 42.05
C ASN A 584 -26.25 8.51 40.71
N HIS A 585 -27.08 8.98 39.77
CA HIS A 585 -27.15 8.43 38.41
C HIS A 585 -25.85 8.66 37.63
N ALA A 586 -25.24 9.85 37.74
CA ALA A 586 -23.96 10.16 37.10
C ALA A 586 -22.81 9.31 37.69
N GLU A 587 -22.79 9.09 39.00
CA GLU A 587 -21.84 8.19 39.66
C GLU A 587 -22.06 6.73 39.28
N ALA A 588 -23.31 6.27 39.24
CA ALA A 588 -23.66 4.93 38.76
C ALA A 588 -23.23 4.74 37.30
N GLN A 589 -23.45 5.72 36.42
CA GLN A 589 -22.97 5.70 35.04
C GLN A 589 -21.44 5.64 34.94
N LYS A 590 -20.70 6.41 35.77
CA LYS A 590 -19.24 6.33 35.83
C LYS A 590 -18.78 4.95 36.28
N ASN A 591 -19.43 4.37 37.29
CA ASN A 591 -19.11 3.03 37.78
C ASN A 591 -19.42 1.95 36.73
N VAL A 592 -20.54 2.06 36.01
CA VAL A 592 -20.87 1.18 34.88
C VAL A 592 -19.81 1.28 33.78
N LYS A 593 -19.39 2.48 33.40
CA LYS A 593 -18.30 2.65 32.41
C LYS A 593 -16.98 2.05 32.89
N LYS A 594 -16.64 2.25 34.17
CA LYS A 594 -15.44 1.64 34.77
C LYS A 594 -15.50 0.11 34.76
N MET A 595 -16.65 -0.46 35.11
CA MET A 595 -16.84 -1.91 35.04
C MET A 595 -16.86 -2.44 33.61
N GLN A 596 -17.42 -1.70 32.65
CA GLN A 596 -17.36 -2.07 31.23
C GLN A 596 -15.93 -2.07 30.68
N ILE A 597 -15.10 -1.10 31.09
CA ILE A 597 -13.69 -1.07 30.74
C ILE A 597 -12.95 -2.26 31.37
N GLN A 598 -13.15 -2.52 32.67
CA GLN A 598 -12.56 -3.69 33.34
C GLN A 598 -12.99 -5.02 32.72
N ILE A 599 -14.26 -5.16 32.32
CA ILE A 599 -14.75 -6.37 31.63
C ILE A 599 -14.06 -6.51 30.28
N LYS A 600 -13.87 -5.43 29.52
CA LYS A 600 -13.11 -5.48 28.26
C LYS A 600 -11.65 -5.85 28.48
N GLU A 601 -10.99 -5.27 29.48
CA GLU A 601 -9.61 -5.60 29.83
C GLU A 601 -9.46 -7.06 30.25
N LEU A 602 -10.38 -7.59 31.06
CA LEU A 602 -10.41 -9.00 31.45
C LEU A 602 -10.72 -9.93 30.28
N LEU A 603 -11.62 -9.55 29.37
CA LEU A 603 -11.89 -10.33 28.16
C LEU A 603 -10.66 -10.37 27.24
N MET A 604 -9.97 -9.24 27.06
CA MET A 604 -8.71 -9.20 26.31
C MET A 604 -7.64 -10.07 26.97
N GLN A 605 -7.50 -10.01 28.30
CA GLN A 605 -6.57 -10.89 29.02
C GLN A 605 -6.89 -12.37 28.83
N VAL A 606 -8.18 -12.75 28.86
CA VAL A 606 -8.60 -14.14 28.64
C VAL A 606 -8.34 -14.57 27.19
N GLU A 607 -8.58 -13.70 26.21
CA GLU A 607 -8.28 -13.97 24.80
C GLU A 607 -6.76 -14.09 24.57
N ASP A 608 -5.95 -13.24 25.19
CA ASP A 608 -4.49 -13.31 25.14
C ASP A 608 -3.98 -14.60 25.81
N GLU A 609 -4.49 -14.97 26.99
CA GLU A 609 -4.16 -16.23 27.65
C GLU A 609 -4.58 -17.46 26.83
N GLN A 610 -5.71 -17.39 26.12
CA GLN A 610 -6.14 -18.46 25.21
C GLN A 610 -5.20 -18.58 24.01
N ARG A 611 -4.82 -17.46 23.39
CA ARG A 611 -3.84 -17.45 22.29
C ARG A 611 -2.50 -18.02 22.71
N VAL A 612 -1.96 -17.57 23.85
CA VAL A 612 -0.69 -18.08 24.38
C VAL A 612 -0.78 -19.58 24.68
N ARG A 613 -1.92 -20.07 25.18
CA ARG A 613 -2.12 -21.50 25.44
C ARG A 613 -2.17 -22.32 24.14
N ASP A 614 -2.83 -21.81 23.10
CA ASP A 614 -2.89 -22.47 21.80
C ASP A 614 -1.51 -22.48 21.11
N GLU A 615 -0.77 -21.37 21.19
CA GLU A 615 0.63 -21.31 20.74
C GLU A 615 1.53 -22.31 21.47
N GLN A 616 1.41 -22.42 22.80
CA GLN A 616 2.14 -23.41 23.59
C GLN A 616 1.76 -24.85 23.19
N ARG A 617 0.48 -25.10 22.90
CA ARG A 617 0.01 -26.42 22.45
C ARG A 617 0.58 -26.79 21.08
N ASP A 618 0.65 -25.84 20.16
CA ASP A 618 1.28 -26.04 18.85
C ASP A 618 2.79 -26.24 18.97
N GLN A 619 3.46 -25.50 19.86
CA GLN A 619 4.88 -25.72 20.18
C GLN A 619 5.12 -27.11 20.75
N ILE A 620 4.26 -27.60 21.65
CA ILE A 620 4.33 -28.97 22.18
C ILE A 620 4.18 -29.99 21.05
N GLN A 621 3.21 -29.82 20.13
CA GLN A 621 3.08 -30.74 18.99
C GLN A 621 4.32 -30.74 18.08
N ILE A 622 4.92 -29.57 17.83
CA ILE A 622 6.14 -29.47 17.03
C ILE A 622 7.30 -30.16 17.75
N ALA A 623 7.42 -29.97 19.06
CA ALA A 623 8.44 -30.62 19.88
C ALA A 623 8.25 -32.15 19.92
N GLU A 624 7.02 -32.64 20.05
CA GLU A 624 6.69 -34.07 19.98
C GLU A 624 7.05 -34.67 18.62
N ARG A 625 6.76 -33.97 17.51
CA ARG A 625 7.17 -34.42 16.17
C ARG A 625 8.69 -34.46 16.00
N ARG A 626 9.41 -33.44 16.50
CA ARG A 626 10.88 -33.45 16.50
C ARG A 626 11.45 -34.58 17.34
N ASN A 627 10.86 -34.84 18.50
CA ASN A 627 11.29 -35.93 19.37
C ASN A 627 11.08 -37.29 18.68
N ALA A 628 9.93 -37.51 18.02
CA ALA A 628 9.68 -38.72 17.24
C ALA A 628 10.68 -38.88 16.08
N MET A 629 11.04 -37.81 15.38
CA MET A 629 12.08 -37.85 14.33
C MET A 629 13.45 -38.21 14.91
N LEU A 630 13.88 -37.55 15.99
CA LEU A 630 15.15 -37.85 16.65
C LEU A 630 15.20 -39.28 17.20
N GLN A 631 14.08 -39.79 17.69
CA GLN A 631 13.96 -41.16 18.17
C GLN A 631 14.14 -42.16 17.02
N ASN A 632 13.51 -41.91 15.87
CA ASN A 632 13.72 -42.71 14.66
C ASN A 632 15.18 -42.64 14.18
N GLU A 633 15.80 -41.45 14.15
CA GLU A 633 17.21 -41.29 13.78
C GLU A 633 18.14 -42.05 14.73
N CYS A 634 17.84 -42.06 16.04
CA CYS A 634 18.57 -42.86 17.02
C CYS A 634 18.39 -44.36 16.80
N GLU A 635 17.19 -44.83 16.44
CA GLU A 635 16.95 -46.22 16.08
C GLU A 635 17.68 -46.61 14.79
N ASP A 636 17.69 -45.75 13.77
CA ASP A 636 18.45 -45.96 12.53
C ASP A 636 19.96 -46.01 12.80
N CYS A 637 20.49 -45.11 13.64
CA CYS A 637 21.89 -45.14 14.05
C CYS A 637 22.23 -46.42 14.85
N ARG A 638 21.33 -46.89 15.73
CA ARG A 638 21.51 -48.16 16.45
C ARG A 638 21.52 -49.35 15.48
N ASN A 639 20.59 -49.40 14.55
CA ASN A 639 20.53 -50.45 13.53
C ASN A 639 21.79 -50.46 12.65
N ALA A 640 22.26 -49.28 12.25
CA ALA A 640 23.51 -49.12 11.50
C ALA A 640 24.73 -49.57 12.31
N LEU A 641 24.79 -49.24 13.60
CA LEU A 641 25.86 -49.70 14.50
C LEU A 641 25.83 -51.22 14.68
N GLU A 642 24.66 -51.83 14.92
CA GLU A 642 24.53 -53.28 15.02
C GLU A 642 24.93 -53.98 13.72
N GLN A 643 24.57 -53.41 12.57
CA GLN A 643 24.98 -53.92 11.26
C GLN A 643 26.49 -53.79 11.05
N ALA A 644 27.09 -52.65 11.41
CA ALA A 644 28.53 -52.44 11.34
C ALA A 644 29.29 -53.40 12.26
N ASP A 645 28.78 -53.67 13.47
CA ASP A 645 29.38 -54.64 14.38
C ASP A 645 29.27 -56.08 13.85
N ARG A 646 28.16 -56.44 13.20
CA ARG A 646 28.04 -57.75 12.52
C ARG A 646 29.06 -57.87 11.38
N LEU A 647 29.21 -56.84 10.56
CA LEU A 647 30.19 -56.81 9.46
C LEU A 647 31.62 -56.86 10.00
N ARG A 648 31.93 -56.13 11.08
CA ARG A 648 33.23 -56.20 11.76
C ARG A 648 33.54 -57.61 12.24
N ARG A 649 32.59 -58.26 12.93
CA ARG A 649 32.77 -59.65 13.39
C ARG A 649 32.97 -60.63 12.24
N ALA A 650 32.28 -60.43 11.12
CA ALA A 650 32.48 -61.24 9.91
C ALA A 650 33.90 -61.03 9.33
N ALA A 651 34.37 -59.79 9.24
CA ALA A 651 35.72 -59.48 8.77
C ALA A 651 36.81 -59.99 9.73
N GLU A 652 36.57 -59.95 11.05
CA GLU A 652 37.46 -60.54 12.06
C GLU A 652 37.53 -62.07 11.93
N ALA A 653 36.42 -62.73 11.62
CA ALA A 653 36.39 -64.16 11.35
C ALA A 653 37.17 -64.51 10.06
N GLU A 654 36.95 -63.76 8.97
CA GLU A 654 37.72 -63.94 7.72
C GLU A 654 39.22 -63.70 7.91
N LEU A 655 39.59 -62.72 8.74
CA LEU A 655 40.99 -62.47 9.12
C LEU A 655 41.57 -63.65 9.92
N GLY A 656 40.79 -64.22 10.83
CA GLY A 656 41.14 -65.44 11.57
C GLY A 656 41.41 -66.62 10.63
N ASP A 657 40.47 -66.90 9.72
CA ASP A 657 40.60 -67.96 8.71
C ASP A 657 41.82 -67.75 7.80
N ALA A 658 42.09 -66.50 7.39
CA ALA A 658 43.28 -66.15 6.61
C ALA A 658 44.57 -66.34 7.40
N SER A 659 44.58 -65.97 8.69
CA SER A 659 45.72 -66.17 9.58
C SER A 659 46.00 -67.66 9.79
N ASP A 660 44.97 -68.48 10.02
CA ASP A 660 45.11 -69.93 10.13
C ASP A 660 45.62 -70.54 8.83
N ARG A 661 45.15 -70.03 7.68
CA ARG A 661 45.67 -70.45 6.37
C ARG A 661 47.14 -70.09 6.16
N VAL A 662 47.57 -68.91 6.60
CA VAL A 662 48.97 -68.49 6.57
C VAL A 662 49.82 -69.39 7.48
N ASN A 663 49.30 -69.74 8.66
CA ASN A 663 49.98 -70.65 9.59
C ASN A 663 50.12 -72.06 9.00
N GLU A 664 49.08 -72.60 8.37
CA GLU A 664 49.14 -73.88 7.64
C GLU A 664 50.18 -73.84 6.51
N LEU A 665 50.17 -72.79 5.69
CA LEU A 665 51.13 -72.63 4.59
C LEU A 665 52.55 -72.47 5.12
N THR A 666 52.75 -71.78 6.23
CA THR A 666 54.04 -71.63 6.90
C THR A 666 54.53 -72.97 7.44
N ALA A 667 53.66 -73.76 8.06
CA ALA A 667 53.97 -75.11 8.52
C ALA A 667 54.32 -76.05 7.35
N GLN A 668 53.56 -75.99 6.24
CA GLN A 668 53.87 -76.72 5.01
C GLN A 668 55.21 -76.29 4.42
N ASN A 669 55.49 -74.99 4.38
CA ASN A 669 56.74 -74.46 3.84
C ASN A 669 57.94 -74.91 4.70
N ASN A 670 57.81 -74.91 6.02
CA ASN A 670 58.82 -75.44 6.93
C ASN A 670 59.04 -76.95 6.73
N SER A 671 57.98 -77.72 6.53
CA SER A 671 58.05 -79.15 6.21
C SER A 671 58.77 -79.40 4.87
N LEU A 672 58.40 -78.67 3.82
CA LEU A 672 59.04 -78.73 2.51
C LEU A 672 60.52 -78.33 2.57
N ASN A 673 60.87 -77.30 3.35
CA ASN A 673 62.26 -76.91 3.58
C ASN A 673 63.05 -78.02 4.30
N SER A 674 62.44 -78.73 5.25
CA SER A 674 63.07 -79.88 5.91
C SER A 674 63.33 -81.02 4.93
N VAL A 675 62.34 -81.35 4.09
CA VAL A 675 62.48 -82.34 3.01
C VAL A 675 63.56 -81.92 2.02
N LYS A 676 63.58 -80.65 1.61
CA LYS A 676 64.60 -80.08 0.72
C LYS A 676 66.00 -80.26 1.30
N ARG A 677 66.23 -79.86 2.57
CA ARG A 677 67.53 -80.05 3.24
C ARG A 677 67.95 -81.52 3.31
N LYS A 678 67.00 -82.43 3.49
CA LYS A 678 67.26 -83.88 3.48
C LYS A 678 67.70 -84.36 2.10
N VAL A 679 67.01 -83.94 1.04
CA VAL A 679 67.38 -84.27 -0.35
C VAL A 679 68.71 -83.63 -0.73
N GLU A 680 68.98 -82.39 -0.31
CA GLU A 680 70.28 -81.74 -0.51
C GLU A 680 71.41 -82.52 0.18
N ALA A 681 71.18 -83.02 1.40
CA ALA A 681 72.12 -83.89 2.10
C ALA A 681 72.31 -85.25 1.41
N GLU A 682 71.24 -85.87 0.89
CA GLU A 682 71.31 -87.11 0.12
C GLU A 682 72.06 -86.92 -1.21
N VAL A 683 71.85 -85.79 -1.90
CA VAL A 683 72.60 -85.42 -3.11
C VAL A 683 74.08 -85.22 -2.79
N GLN A 684 74.39 -84.56 -1.68
CA GLN A 684 75.78 -84.35 -1.26
C GLN A 684 76.43 -85.69 -0.90
N ALA A 685 75.73 -86.59 -0.21
CA ALA A 685 76.19 -87.95 0.07
C ALA A 685 76.48 -88.73 -1.23
N LEU A 686 75.55 -88.71 -2.19
CA LEU A 686 75.72 -89.34 -3.51
C LEU A 686 76.87 -88.73 -4.31
N GLN A 687 77.14 -87.42 -4.18
CA GLN A 687 78.31 -86.79 -4.79
C GLN A 687 79.61 -87.33 -4.19
N THR A 688 79.68 -87.51 -2.87
CA THR A 688 80.82 -88.18 -2.21
C THR A 688 80.99 -89.63 -2.68
N GLU A 689 79.90 -90.41 -2.76
CA GLU A 689 79.95 -91.79 -3.27
C GLU A 689 80.40 -91.84 -4.74
N LEU A 690 79.98 -90.87 -5.55
CA LEU A 690 80.40 -90.73 -6.94
C LEU A 690 81.89 -90.38 -7.05
N ASP A 691 82.40 -89.46 -6.21
CA ASP A 691 83.81 -89.10 -6.16
C ASP A 691 84.69 -90.27 -5.68
N GLU A 692 84.20 -91.05 -4.71
CA GLU A 692 84.83 -92.29 -4.26
C GLU A 692 84.85 -93.35 -5.38
N ALA A 693 83.74 -93.52 -6.11
CA ALA A 693 83.67 -94.41 -7.26
C ALA A 693 84.60 -93.96 -8.40
N PHE A 694 84.75 -92.65 -8.63
CA PHE A 694 85.71 -92.10 -9.58
C PHE A 694 87.16 -92.33 -9.14
N SER A 695 87.46 -92.16 -7.85
CA SER A 695 88.77 -92.45 -7.28
C SER A 695 89.11 -93.94 -7.38
N GLU A 696 88.16 -94.82 -7.08
CA GLU A 696 88.29 -96.27 -7.22
C GLU A 696 88.49 -96.66 -8.69
N ALA A 697 87.68 -96.12 -9.61
CA ALA A 697 87.83 -96.34 -11.04
C ALA A 697 89.20 -95.88 -11.55
N ARG A 698 89.71 -94.74 -11.06
CA ARG A 698 91.04 -94.22 -11.39
C ARG A 698 92.16 -95.11 -10.83
N ASN A 699 91.99 -95.65 -9.62
CA ASN A 699 92.90 -96.66 -9.06
C ASN A 699 92.90 -97.96 -9.86
N GLN A 700 91.72 -98.43 -10.31
CA GLN A 700 91.62 -99.59 -11.18
C GLN A 700 92.22 -99.31 -12.56
N GLU A 701 92.08 -98.08 -13.09
CA GLU A 701 92.73 -97.64 -14.32
C GLU A 701 94.26 -97.60 -14.17
N GLU A 702 94.80 -97.15 -13.03
CA GLU A 702 96.24 -97.22 -12.76
C GLU A 702 96.74 -98.67 -12.64
N LYS A 703 95.97 -99.56 -12.01
CA LYS A 703 96.28 -101.00 -11.98
C LYS A 703 96.23 -101.61 -13.39
N ALA A 704 95.24 -101.24 -14.19
CA ALA A 704 95.14 -101.65 -15.59
C ALA A 704 96.30 -101.09 -16.42
N LYS A 705 96.72 -99.84 -16.21
CA LYS A 705 97.91 -99.25 -16.85
C LYS A 705 99.19 -99.97 -16.45
N ARG A 706 99.36 -100.32 -15.17
CA ARG A 706 100.47 -101.16 -14.70
C ARG A 706 100.47 -102.53 -15.37
N ALA A 707 99.32 -103.19 -15.44
CA ALA A 707 99.16 -104.44 -16.16
C ALA A 707 99.41 -104.30 -17.67
N ILE A 708 99.04 -103.17 -18.29
CA ILE A 708 99.34 -102.85 -19.69
C ILE A 708 100.85 -102.64 -19.88
N THR A 709 101.55 -101.97 -18.98
CA THR A 709 103.02 -101.86 -19.04
C THR A 709 103.72 -103.20 -18.83
N ASP A 710 103.22 -104.05 -17.93
CA ASP A 710 103.74 -105.41 -17.74
C ASP A 710 103.47 -106.29 -18.96
N CYS A 711 102.28 -106.17 -19.58
CA CYS A 711 101.96 -106.77 -20.87
C CYS A 711 102.81 -106.20 -22.01
N SER A 712 103.18 -104.92 -21.97
CA SER A 712 104.04 -104.30 -22.98
C SER A 712 105.48 -104.78 -22.85
N ARG A 713 105.98 -104.97 -21.63
CA ARG A 713 107.28 -105.60 -21.36
C ARG A 713 107.30 -107.07 -21.81
N LEU A 714 106.23 -107.82 -21.50
CA LEU A 714 106.04 -109.18 -22.02
C LEU A 714 105.86 -109.20 -23.54
N ALA A 715 105.29 -108.16 -24.14
CA ALA A 715 105.18 -108.01 -25.60
C ALA A 715 106.52 -107.62 -26.26
N GLU A 716 107.43 -106.95 -25.57
CA GLU A 716 108.82 -106.70 -26.00
C GLU A 716 109.64 -108.00 -25.96
N GLU A 717 109.47 -108.79 -24.90
CA GLU A 717 110.03 -110.16 -24.77
C GLU A 717 109.44 -111.10 -25.85
N LEU A 718 108.14 -110.98 -26.15
CA LEU A 718 107.47 -111.68 -27.25
C LEU A 718 107.84 -111.12 -28.63
N ARG A 719 108.26 -109.86 -28.77
CA ARG A 719 108.73 -109.28 -30.05
C ARG A 719 110.07 -109.86 -30.49
N ASN A 720 110.97 -110.13 -29.55
CA ASN A 720 112.19 -110.90 -29.82
C ASN A 720 111.86 -112.33 -30.30
N GLU A 721 110.78 -112.92 -29.78
CA GLU A 721 110.27 -114.24 -30.20
C GLU A 721 109.41 -114.15 -31.48
N GLN A 722 108.84 -112.98 -31.81
CA GLN A 722 108.03 -112.71 -33.00
C GLN A 722 108.86 -112.29 -34.20
N ASP A 723 110.08 -111.77 -34.06
CA ASP A 723 111.03 -111.74 -35.19
C ASP A 723 111.39 -113.17 -35.65
N HIS A 724 111.25 -114.16 -34.75
CA HIS A 724 111.32 -115.59 -35.05
C HIS A 724 110.02 -116.14 -35.68
N ALA A 725 108.84 -115.60 -35.31
CA ALA A 725 107.53 -116.05 -35.77
C ALA A 725 106.92 -115.25 -36.95
N MET A 726 107.45 -114.07 -37.30
CA MET A 726 107.08 -113.26 -38.47
C MET A 726 107.49 -113.91 -39.80
N HIS A 727 108.31 -114.95 -39.73
CA HIS A 727 108.47 -115.90 -40.81
C HIS A 727 107.20 -116.74 -41.06
N ILE A 728 106.41 -117.01 -40.01
CA ILE A 728 105.27 -117.93 -40.03
C ILE A 728 103.93 -117.20 -40.25
N ASP A 729 103.72 -115.99 -39.69
CA ASP A 729 102.39 -115.34 -39.70
C ASP A 729 102.14 -114.33 -40.84
N LYS A 730 102.86 -114.50 -41.95
CA LYS A 730 102.39 -114.05 -43.28
C LYS A 730 101.06 -114.74 -43.68
N ILE A 731 100.71 -115.83 -42.99
CA ILE A 731 99.60 -116.74 -43.29
C ILE A 731 98.26 -116.29 -42.69
N ARG A 732 98.22 -115.52 -41.60
CA ARG A 732 96.98 -115.33 -40.82
C ARG A 732 96.18 -114.06 -41.15
N LYS A 733 96.64 -113.28 -42.13
CA LYS A 733 95.97 -112.08 -42.66
C LYS A 733 94.59 -112.30 -43.30
N GLN A 734 93.98 -113.46 -43.17
CA GLN A 734 92.89 -113.88 -44.07
C GLN A 734 91.51 -114.02 -43.42
N LEU A 735 91.32 -113.73 -42.13
CA LEU A 735 90.06 -114.05 -41.43
C LEU A 735 89.63 -113.00 -40.38
N GLU A 736 89.83 -111.69 -40.53
CA GLU A 736 88.96 -110.77 -41.30
C GLU A 736 87.44 -111.05 -41.33
N SER A 737 86.92 -111.92 -40.45
CA SER A 737 85.51 -112.35 -40.45
C SER A 737 84.95 -112.49 -39.01
N GLN A 738 85.49 -111.83 -38.01
CA GLN A 738 85.12 -110.48 -37.61
C GLN A 738 83.90 -109.83 -38.31
N VAL A 739 83.11 -109.17 -37.46
CA VAL A 739 82.37 -107.92 -37.71
C VAL A 739 80.88 -108.03 -37.97
N LYS A 740 80.34 -109.09 -38.59
CA LYS A 740 78.94 -109.04 -39.06
C LYS A 740 77.85 -109.21 -37.99
N ASP A 741 78.17 -109.75 -36.82
CA ASP A 741 77.14 -110.26 -35.89
C ASP A 741 76.63 -109.25 -34.84
N LEU A 742 77.20 -108.04 -34.80
CA LEU A 742 76.95 -107.07 -33.73
C LEU A 742 75.88 -106.01 -34.05
N GLN A 743 75.30 -105.99 -35.25
CA GLN A 743 74.35 -104.95 -35.68
C GLN A 743 72.89 -105.17 -35.21
N MET A 744 72.48 -106.40 -34.86
CA MET A 744 71.06 -106.69 -34.56
C MET A 744 70.59 -106.32 -33.14
N ARG A 745 71.48 -105.99 -32.20
CA ARG A 745 71.11 -105.81 -30.78
C ARG A 745 70.63 -104.41 -30.38
N LEU A 746 70.53 -103.47 -31.32
CA LEU A 746 70.19 -102.07 -31.03
C LEU A 746 68.70 -101.73 -31.21
N GLU A 747 67.97 -102.44 -32.07
CA GLU A 747 66.61 -102.06 -32.49
C GLU A 747 65.50 -102.46 -31.51
N GLU A 748 65.75 -103.36 -30.54
CA GLU A 748 64.71 -103.89 -29.65
C GLU A 748 64.40 -103.01 -28.42
N ALA A 749 65.24 -102.01 -28.11
CA ALA A 749 65.11 -101.22 -26.88
C ALA A 749 64.14 -100.01 -26.98
N GLU A 750 63.81 -99.53 -28.18
CA GLU A 750 63.07 -98.26 -28.36
C GLU A 750 61.54 -98.37 -28.21
N VAL A 751 60.96 -99.57 -28.31
CA VAL A 751 59.49 -99.73 -28.42
C VAL A 751 58.76 -99.67 -27.07
N MET A 752 59.43 -99.84 -25.93
CA MET A 752 58.75 -99.95 -24.63
C MET A 752 58.42 -98.62 -23.92
N ALA A 753 58.92 -97.46 -24.38
CA ALA A 753 58.73 -96.18 -23.69
C ALA A 753 57.40 -95.43 -24.04
N LEU A 754 56.66 -95.85 -25.07
CA LEU A 754 55.63 -95.01 -25.72
C LEU A 754 54.18 -95.15 -25.20
N LYS A 755 53.87 -95.99 -24.20
CA LYS A 755 52.46 -96.30 -23.83
C LYS A 755 51.88 -95.60 -22.58
N GLY A 756 52.66 -94.87 -21.78
CA GLY A 756 52.18 -94.26 -20.51
C GLY A 756 51.64 -92.81 -20.57
N GLY A 757 52.15 -91.96 -21.47
CA GLY A 757 51.93 -90.50 -21.42
C GLY A 757 50.57 -89.98 -21.92
N LYS A 758 49.83 -90.74 -22.72
CA LYS A 758 48.65 -90.21 -23.47
C LYS A 758 47.39 -89.93 -22.63
N LYS A 759 47.24 -90.50 -21.42
CA LYS A 759 46.03 -90.28 -20.58
C LYS A 759 46.10 -89.04 -19.67
N MET A 760 47.29 -88.60 -19.30
CA MET A 760 47.48 -87.41 -18.45
C MET A 760 47.34 -86.11 -19.26
N VAL A 761 47.76 -86.14 -20.52
CA VAL A 761 47.68 -85.01 -21.46
C VAL A 761 46.22 -84.65 -21.76
N ALA A 762 45.35 -85.62 -22.05
CA ALA A 762 43.93 -85.37 -22.34
C ALA A 762 43.14 -84.71 -21.19
N LYS A 763 43.55 -84.92 -19.93
CA LYS A 763 42.90 -84.33 -18.74
C LYS A 763 43.38 -82.89 -18.47
N MET A 764 44.61 -82.56 -18.88
CA MET A 764 45.15 -81.20 -18.83
C MET A 764 44.61 -80.36 -19.99
N GLU A 765 44.43 -80.94 -21.18
CA GLU A 765 43.87 -80.25 -22.36
C GLU A 765 42.42 -79.77 -22.16
N MET A 766 41.54 -80.58 -21.54
CA MET A 766 40.17 -80.13 -21.20
C MET A 766 40.15 -78.96 -20.20
N ARG A 767 41.08 -78.96 -19.25
CA ARG A 767 41.17 -77.93 -18.21
C ARG A 767 41.76 -76.63 -18.74
N LEU A 768 42.63 -76.73 -19.75
CA LEU A 768 43.16 -75.61 -20.52
C LEU A 768 42.06 -74.97 -21.37
N HIS A 769 41.22 -75.79 -22.01
CA HIS A 769 40.12 -75.30 -22.85
C HIS A 769 39.01 -74.57 -22.07
N GLU A 770 38.68 -75.03 -20.86
CA GLU A 770 37.68 -74.37 -19.99
C GLU A 770 38.18 -73.01 -19.48
N VAL A 771 39.48 -72.90 -19.17
CA VAL A 771 40.12 -71.65 -18.72
C VAL A 771 40.29 -70.67 -19.89
N GLU A 772 40.61 -71.15 -21.09
CA GLU A 772 40.64 -70.34 -22.32
C GLU A 772 39.27 -69.75 -22.65
N LYS A 773 38.19 -70.53 -22.50
CA LYS A 773 36.82 -70.06 -22.74
C LYS A 773 36.37 -69.01 -21.73
N GLN A 774 36.72 -69.17 -20.45
CA GLN A 774 36.43 -68.17 -19.42
C GLN A 774 37.23 -66.87 -19.63
N LEU A 775 38.46 -66.98 -20.14
CA LEU A 775 39.28 -65.83 -20.53
C LEU A 775 38.68 -65.08 -21.73
N ASP A 776 38.17 -65.78 -22.74
CA ASP A 776 37.52 -65.18 -23.92
C ASP A 776 36.17 -64.50 -23.57
N GLU A 777 35.38 -65.09 -22.69
CA GLU A 777 34.12 -64.48 -22.21
C GLU A 777 34.39 -63.20 -21.40
N GLU A 778 35.45 -63.19 -20.58
CA GLU A 778 35.81 -62.02 -19.79
C GLU A 778 36.51 -60.94 -20.63
N GLN A 779 37.26 -61.31 -21.67
CA GLN A 779 37.78 -60.38 -22.68
C GLN A 779 36.64 -59.73 -23.48
N ARG A 780 35.55 -60.45 -23.79
CA ARG A 780 34.36 -59.87 -24.44
C ARG A 780 33.62 -58.89 -23.53
N ARG A 781 33.41 -59.24 -22.25
CA ARG A 781 32.80 -58.31 -21.28
C ARG A 781 33.64 -57.05 -21.07
N ARG A 782 34.97 -57.19 -21.03
CA ARG A 782 35.89 -56.05 -20.95
C ARG A 782 35.83 -55.17 -22.22
N ALA A 783 35.75 -55.77 -23.41
CA ALA A 783 35.62 -55.02 -24.66
C ALA A 783 34.28 -54.26 -24.78
N ASP A 784 33.19 -54.83 -24.29
CA ASP A 784 31.88 -54.16 -24.27
C ASP A 784 31.80 -53.08 -23.17
N ALA A 785 32.45 -53.29 -22.02
CA ALA A 785 32.63 -52.27 -20.99
C ALA A 785 33.47 -51.08 -21.51
N GLU A 786 34.56 -51.33 -22.24
CA GLU A 786 35.37 -50.28 -22.87
C GLU A 786 34.59 -49.51 -23.96
N LYS A 787 33.75 -50.18 -24.76
CA LYS A 787 32.89 -49.49 -25.74
C LYS A 787 31.86 -48.59 -25.07
N ASN A 788 31.26 -49.04 -23.97
CA ASN A 788 30.32 -48.24 -23.19
C ASN A 788 31.02 -47.07 -22.49
N MET A 789 32.23 -47.28 -21.97
CA MET A 789 33.08 -46.22 -21.42
C MET A 789 33.41 -45.16 -22.48
N ARG A 790 33.80 -45.56 -23.70
CA ARG A 790 34.08 -44.63 -24.81
C ARG A 790 32.84 -43.88 -25.30
N LYS A 791 31.65 -44.49 -25.25
CA LYS A 791 30.37 -43.81 -25.54
C LYS A 791 30.05 -42.77 -24.47
N ASN A 792 30.23 -43.11 -23.20
CA ASN A 792 30.01 -42.19 -22.09
C ASN A 792 31.05 -41.05 -22.10
N GLU A 793 32.31 -41.32 -22.42
CA GLU A 793 33.33 -40.29 -22.60
C GLU A 793 33.03 -39.33 -23.75
N ARG A 794 32.45 -39.80 -24.86
CA ARG A 794 31.99 -38.92 -25.94
C ARG A 794 30.83 -38.05 -25.50
N ARG A 795 29.87 -38.61 -24.76
CA ARG A 795 28.72 -37.88 -24.22
C ARG A 795 29.14 -36.83 -23.19
N VAL A 796 30.14 -37.13 -22.35
CA VAL A 796 30.75 -36.17 -21.43
C VAL A 796 31.45 -35.05 -22.20
N ARG A 797 32.19 -35.37 -23.27
CA ARG A 797 32.84 -34.36 -24.13
C ARG A 797 31.84 -33.49 -24.89
N GLU A 798 30.72 -34.04 -25.36
CA GLU A 798 29.64 -33.28 -26.00
C GLU A 798 28.96 -32.33 -25.01
N ILE A 799 28.74 -32.76 -23.76
CA ILE A 799 28.19 -31.92 -22.69
C ILE A 799 29.20 -30.83 -22.29
N GLN A 800 30.50 -31.15 -22.22
CA GLN A 800 31.55 -30.16 -21.97
C GLN A 800 31.61 -29.11 -23.09
N PHE A 801 31.51 -29.52 -24.34
CA PHE A 801 31.49 -28.61 -25.49
C PHE A 801 30.24 -27.71 -25.47
N ALA A 802 29.06 -28.27 -25.13
CA ALA A 802 27.84 -27.48 -24.96
C ALA A 802 27.96 -26.48 -23.79
N MET A 803 28.58 -26.88 -22.68
CA MET A 803 28.85 -25.97 -21.55
C MET A 803 29.85 -24.87 -21.93
N GLU A 804 30.87 -25.16 -22.73
CA GLU A 804 31.81 -24.15 -23.24
C GLU A 804 31.16 -23.19 -24.24
N GLU A 805 30.25 -23.68 -25.07
CA GLU A 805 29.46 -22.87 -26.00
C GLU A 805 28.45 -21.97 -25.27
N ASP A 806 27.76 -22.50 -24.26
CA ASP A 806 26.89 -21.72 -23.38
C ASP A 806 27.68 -20.69 -22.57
N HIS A 807 28.90 -21.03 -22.11
CA HIS A 807 29.76 -20.08 -21.42
C HIS A 807 30.16 -18.91 -22.33
N LYS A 808 30.54 -19.19 -23.58
CA LYS A 808 30.80 -18.16 -24.60
C LYS A 808 29.57 -17.32 -24.92
N ASN A 809 28.39 -17.93 -24.99
CA ASN A 809 27.13 -17.20 -25.19
C ASN A 809 26.80 -16.27 -24.02
N ILE A 810 27.01 -16.73 -22.78
CA ILE A 810 26.84 -15.90 -21.57
C ILE A 810 27.85 -14.75 -21.55
N GLU A 811 29.10 -15.00 -21.97
CA GLU A 811 30.14 -13.98 -22.02
C GLU A 811 29.88 -12.93 -23.12
N GLN A 812 29.40 -13.37 -24.29
CA GLN A 812 28.89 -12.45 -25.33
C GLN A 812 27.70 -11.64 -24.83
N GLN A 813 26.75 -12.26 -24.12
CA GLN A 813 25.62 -11.56 -23.52
C GLN A 813 26.07 -10.52 -22.50
N LYS A 814 27.04 -10.85 -21.63
CA LYS A 814 27.66 -9.92 -20.69
C LYS A 814 28.35 -8.75 -21.40
N GLU A 815 29.08 -8.99 -22.48
CA GLU A 815 29.66 -7.92 -23.29
C GLU A 815 28.58 -7.03 -23.92
N THR A 816 27.48 -7.58 -24.42
CA THR A 816 26.36 -6.75 -24.93
C THR A 816 25.71 -5.94 -23.82
N ILE A 817 25.55 -6.51 -22.62
CA ILE A 817 25.02 -5.80 -21.46
C ILE A 817 25.96 -4.66 -21.05
N GLU A 818 27.28 -4.89 -21.01
CA GLU A 818 28.26 -3.82 -20.74
C GLU A 818 28.24 -2.74 -21.82
N LYS A 819 28.18 -3.10 -23.10
CA LYS A 819 28.05 -2.14 -24.21
C LYS A 819 26.76 -1.32 -24.11
N LEU A 820 25.65 -1.93 -23.68
CA LEU A 820 24.38 -1.24 -23.43
C LEU A 820 24.44 -0.36 -22.17
N MET A 821 25.09 -0.79 -21.09
CA MET A 821 25.30 0.04 -19.89
C MET A 821 26.20 1.26 -20.17
N ILE A 822 27.23 1.10 -21.00
CA ILE A 822 28.06 2.22 -21.46
C ILE A 822 27.22 3.19 -22.29
N LYS A 823 26.37 2.70 -23.21
CA LYS A 823 25.44 3.55 -23.97
C LYS A 823 24.44 4.28 -23.06
N ILE A 824 23.90 3.63 -22.04
CA ILE A 824 23.02 4.27 -21.05
C ILE A 824 23.76 5.37 -20.29
N LYS A 825 25.03 5.16 -19.90
CA LYS A 825 25.85 6.21 -19.27
C LYS A 825 26.11 7.38 -20.21
N VAL A 826 26.37 7.13 -21.49
CA VAL A 826 26.55 8.18 -22.50
C VAL A 826 25.25 8.96 -22.73
N HIS A 827 24.10 8.28 -22.81
CA HIS A 827 22.81 8.96 -22.94
C HIS A 827 22.42 9.74 -21.69
N LYS A 828 22.73 9.25 -20.48
CA LYS A 828 22.56 10.02 -19.24
C LYS A 828 23.40 11.31 -19.27
N ARG A 829 24.67 11.21 -19.68
CA ARG A 829 25.54 12.37 -19.81
C ARG A 829 25.04 13.36 -20.88
N GLN A 830 24.49 12.88 -21.99
CA GLN A 830 23.88 13.74 -23.02
C GLN A 830 22.60 14.43 -22.54
N ILE A 831 21.82 13.78 -21.69
CA ILE A 831 20.64 14.38 -21.04
C ILE A 831 21.09 15.44 -20.04
N GLU A 832 22.09 15.15 -19.21
CA GLU A 832 22.67 16.10 -18.26
C GLU A 832 23.27 17.32 -18.97
N GLU A 833 24.02 17.13 -20.06
CA GLU A 833 24.57 18.23 -20.88
C GLU A 833 23.45 19.03 -21.57
N ALA A 834 22.35 18.39 -21.98
CA ALA A 834 21.18 19.07 -22.54
C ALA A 834 20.38 19.86 -21.49
N GLU A 835 20.26 19.33 -20.27
CA GLU A 835 19.64 20.01 -19.13
C GLU A 835 20.49 21.18 -18.65
N GLU A 836 21.81 21.05 -18.64
CA GLU A 836 22.74 22.13 -18.30
C GLU A 836 22.69 23.23 -19.36
N GLN A 837 22.60 22.89 -20.65
CA GLN A 837 22.40 23.84 -21.73
C GLN A 837 21.01 24.52 -21.66
N ALA A 838 19.96 23.78 -21.31
CA ALA A 838 18.63 24.33 -21.09
C ALA A 838 18.62 25.29 -19.89
N ASN A 839 19.32 24.97 -18.80
CA ASN A 839 19.46 25.84 -17.63
C ASN A 839 20.30 27.09 -17.93
N ILE A 840 21.35 26.99 -18.74
CA ILE A 840 22.10 28.16 -19.24
C ILE A 840 21.20 29.05 -20.10
N ASN A 841 20.38 28.47 -20.97
CA ASN A 841 19.43 29.22 -21.79
C ASN A 841 18.31 29.85 -20.94
N LEU A 842 17.82 29.15 -19.91
CA LEU A 842 16.85 29.69 -18.95
C LEU A 842 17.45 30.83 -18.12
N GLY A 843 18.73 30.72 -17.75
CA GLY A 843 19.49 31.78 -17.10
C GLY A 843 19.67 33.01 -18.00
N LYS A 844 19.96 32.81 -19.28
CA LYS A 844 20.00 33.90 -20.29
C LYS A 844 18.62 34.53 -20.48
N TYR A 845 17.55 33.74 -20.51
CA TYR A 845 16.18 34.22 -20.61
C TYR A 845 15.82 35.09 -19.39
N ARG A 846 16.12 34.63 -18.17
CA ARG A 846 15.93 35.42 -16.94
C ARG A 846 16.73 36.71 -16.94
N LYS A 847 17.95 36.69 -17.48
CA LYS A 847 18.79 37.89 -17.60
C LYS A 847 18.22 38.90 -18.60
N VAL A 848 17.74 38.44 -19.75
CA VAL A 848 17.07 39.29 -20.75
C VAL A 848 15.72 39.80 -20.24
N GLN A 849 14.99 38.99 -19.47
CA GLN A 849 13.75 39.41 -18.81
C GLN A 849 14.03 40.51 -17.78
N HIS A 850 15.09 40.39 -16.99
CA HIS A 850 15.47 41.42 -16.03
C HIS A 850 15.99 42.70 -16.70
N GLU A 851 16.74 42.58 -17.80
CA GLU A 851 17.17 43.72 -18.61
C GLU A 851 15.98 44.40 -19.33
N LEU A 852 14.92 43.65 -19.66
CA LEU A 852 13.65 44.17 -20.17
C LEU A 852 12.88 44.91 -19.07
N GLU A 853 12.76 44.33 -17.87
CA GLU A 853 12.14 44.97 -16.70
C GLU A 853 12.87 46.27 -16.32
N GLU A 854 14.22 46.28 -16.32
CA GLU A 854 15.02 47.50 -16.10
C GLU A 854 14.88 48.53 -17.23
N ALA A 855 14.57 48.09 -18.45
CA ALA A 855 14.31 48.98 -19.58
C ALA A 855 12.87 49.53 -19.52
N GLU A 856 11.91 48.74 -19.08
CA GLU A 856 10.52 49.15 -18.80
C GLU A 856 10.47 50.13 -17.62
N GLU A 857 11.19 49.88 -16.52
CA GLU A 857 11.30 50.85 -15.42
C GLU A 857 11.97 52.16 -15.84
N ARG A 858 12.97 52.09 -16.74
CA ARG A 858 13.56 53.29 -17.35
C ARG A 858 12.59 54.01 -18.29
N ALA A 859 11.77 53.26 -19.04
CA ALA A 859 10.73 53.82 -19.90
C ALA A 859 9.62 54.48 -19.07
N ASP A 860 9.20 53.86 -17.97
CA ASP A 860 8.22 54.39 -17.01
C ASP A 860 8.75 55.62 -16.27
N MET A 861 10.04 55.63 -15.90
CA MET A 861 10.68 56.83 -15.36
C MET A 861 10.78 57.95 -16.40
N ALA A 862 11.04 57.62 -17.67
CA ALA A 862 11.03 58.58 -18.77
C ALA A 862 9.61 59.09 -19.06
N GLU A 863 8.58 58.24 -19.02
CA GLU A 863 7.17 58.59 -19.18
C GLU A 863 6.64 59.41 -18.00
N SER A 864 7.04 59.10 -16.78
CA SER A 864 6.78 59.89 -15.57
C SER A 864 7.42 61.28 -15.68
N SER A 865 8.62 61.36 -16.24
CA SER A 865 9.32 62.63 -16.53
C SER A 865 8.65 63.41 -17.67
N LEU A 866 8.17 62.72 -18.71
CA LEU A 866 7.44 63.31 -19.84
C LEU A 866 6.04 63.76 -19.44
N ASN A 867 5.35 63.04 -18.54
CA ASN A 867 4.07 63.45 -17.96
C ASN A 867 4.25 64.65 -17.01
N LYS A 868 5.37 64.74 -16.28
CA LYS A 868 5.74 65.96 -15.53
C LYS A 868 6.04 67.15 -16.45
N LEU A 869 6.66 66.94 -17.62
CA LEU A 869 6.89 67.98 -18.64
C LEU A 869 5.61 68.37 -19.40
N ARG A 870 4.71 67.42 -19.68
CA ARG A 870 3.39 67.65 -20.30
C ARG A 870 2.43 68.36 -19.36
N ALA A 871 2.49 68.09 -18.05
CA ALA A 871 1.80 68.86 -17.02
C ALA A 871 2.36 70.29 -16.87
N ARG A 872 3.62 70.52 -17.25
CA ARG A 872 4.28 71.84 -17.20
C ARG A 872 4.13 72.67 -18.49
N ASN A 873 3.87 72.04 -19.64
CA ASN A 873 3.68 72.71 -20.94
C ASN A 873 2.21 72.90 -21.37
N ARG A 874 1.22 72.61 -20.50
CA ARG A 874 -0.22 72.90 -20.77
C ARG A 874 -0.71 74.23 -20.20
N SER A 875 0.19 75.09 -19.71
CA SER A 875 -0.15 76.44 -19.19
C SER A 875 0.55 77.59 -19.91
N GLN A 876 1.19 77.38 -21.08
CA GLN A 876 1.72 78.47 -21.88
C GLN A 876 1.51 78.29 -23.40
N VAL A 877 0.61 79.12 -23.91
CA VAL A 877 0.73 79.87 -25.17
C VAL A 877 0.37 79.17 -26.50
N SER A 878 -0.88 79.47 -26.91
CA SER A 878 -1.33 79.91 -28.23
C SER A 878 -0.34 80.01 -29.41
N GLY A 879 -0.78 79.53 -30.58
CA GLY A 879 -0.55 80.21 -31.86
C GLY A 879 -0.15 79.34 -33.05
N SER A 880 -0.95 79.45 -34.13
CA SER A 880 -0.53 79.34 -35.55
C SER A 880 -0.43 77.97 -36.24
N ARG A 881 -1.51 77.67 -36.97
CA ARG A 881 -1.61 77.34 -38.43
C ARG A 881 -0.89 76.13 -39.09
N THR A 882 -1.77 75.40 -39.80
CA THR A 882 -1.70 74.87 -41.19
C THR A 882 -1.12 73.48 -41.53
N SER A 883 -2.03 72.67 -42.10
CA SER A 883 -1.97 71.90 -43.37
C SER A 883 -1.33 70.51 -43.46
N THR A 884 -2.23 69.54 -43.68
CA THR A 884 -2.27 68.50 -44.75
C THR A 884 -1.42 67.21 -44.70
N SER A 885 -2.16 66.13 -45.01
CA SER A 885 -1.85 64.91 -45.79
C SER A 885 -1.14 63.70 -45.13
N ASN A 886 -1.96 62.68 -44.82
CA ASN A 886 -2.08 61.38 -45.49
C ASN A 886 -0.87 60.41 -45.63
N VAL A 887 -1.16 59.14 -45.28
CA VAL A 887 -0.76 57.85 -45.93
C VAL A 887 0.27 56.94 -45.21
N LYS A 888 -0.29 55.80 -44.75
CA LYS A 888 0.10 54.37 -44.84
C LYS A 888 1.45 53.84 -44.33
N SER A 889 1.30 52.62 -43.77
CA SER A 889 2.14 51.40 -43.93
C SER A 889 3.54 51.45 -43.35
N ALA A 890 4.18 50.37 -42.93
CA ALA A 890 3.88 48.96 -42.64
C ALA A 890 5.25 48.39 -42.21
N GLN A 891 5.26 47.29 -41.45
CA GLN A 891 6.38 46.36 -41.27
C GLN A 891 7.67 46.98 -40.66
N SER A 892 8.15 46.49 -39.53
CA SER A 892 8.43 45.09 -39.21
C SER A 892 8.35 44.85 -37.70
#